data_AF-A0A401MEK9-F1
#
_entry.id   AF-A0A401MEK9-F1
#
_cell.length_a   1.000
_cell.length_b   1.000
_cell.length_c   1.000
_cell.angle_alpha   90.00
_cell.angle_beta   90.00
_cell.angle_gamma   90.00
#
_symmetry.space_group_name_H-M   'P 1'
#
loop_
_entity.id
_entity.type
_entity.pdbx_description
1 polymer ?
#
loop_
_entity_poly.entity_id
_entity_poly.type
_entity_poly.pdbx_seq_one_letter_code
_entity_poly.pdbx_strand_id
1 'polypeptide(L)'
;MSLSRARAARYGVDSVIGDTKGDGMADGPVLAQLHFGREDAERDVTDGLLLRGGFLPNAAYRGALSGRKMLIIGRKGSGKSAVCMQLMADGGRTHHGGKVLVTPDEAAGEEIRRFELQGLPGDSAKALIWRYVFAVHAARHLVTHAKDAHAKRPDSVKSLGRFLKQNGEAPGSGSRLVERLAQGARALQTSLSLEAFGVKASMDLAQSPSEGARAARQLEVVEQGVARAFTDLGCDGAVHPPLLLMVDQLEQVWSAEPDSNAMVIGLLLAAKHAASLYGRSVRFLLFLRADIYDSLSFGEGDKFHGDELRIAWTEQALRDLALTRARASVGEELTEEQLWKELFPQTVAGEETASYLFRRCLPRPRDAIQFLNACQEKAWLEHERDRITEADVEQAGRQFSEWKLKDLTSEYLVAHPFLRNLFPLFQNSGYVVTRAALTRRFEAAAETLHHDFPAYADTLTLSGVIDVLYGVGFLGVRRGNDVVFAGDDALPVQPHETEFHVHPCFRAALGAGSAFDLRRFEPQLVDPRVSSGNYSPGAAGSSSLNRDDRLLMQLTRSCHSILSQVERAVALTRDVRDEITLQFNRVLDDVSRIPPGAAASAGVDVDDYLLTTAHYFTGLSTQLLAGGLDETSGVGPVAHRIEEEARRLRRQAGGSYGSSGDSAGA
;
A
#
# COMPACT_ATOMS: atom_id res chain seq x y z
N MET A 1 -46.74 36.91 -44.40
CA MET A 1 -47.05 35.76 -43.51
C MET A 1 -46.03 34.67 -43.75
N SER A 2 -45.42 33.97 -42.81
CA SER A 2 -45.12 34.15 -41.38
C SER A 2 -44.37 32.88 -40.97
N LEU A 3 -43.13 33.01 -40.44
CA LEU A 3 -42.42 32.06 -39.54
C LEU A 3 -42.10 30.65 -40.11
N SER A 4 -40.96 29.99 -39.88
CA SER A 4 -39.88 30.12 -38.90
C SER A 4 -38.59 29.48 -39.46
N ARG A 5 -37.44 30.14 -39.27
CA ARG A 5 -36.09 29.59 -39.40
C ARG A 5 -35.60 29.27 -37.98
N ALA A 6 -35.23 28.02 -37.69
CA ALA A 6 -34.50 27.66 -36.49
C ALA A 6 -33.02 27.44 -36.82
N ARG A 7 -32.18 28.18 -36.10
CA ARG A 7 -30.74 28.39 -36.29
C ARG A 7 -30.02 27.50 -35.29
N ALA A 8 -29.06 26.70 -35.76
CA ALA A 8 -28.19 25.89 -34.91
C ALA A 8 -27.33 26.79 -34.00
N ALA A 9 -27.43 26.59 -32.69
CA ALA A 9 -26.65 27.29 -31.69
C ALA A 9 -25.24 26.67 -31.60
N ARG A 10 -24.23 27.50 -31.88
CA ARG A 10 -22.84 27.29 -31.47
C ARG A 10 -22.76 27.75 -30.02
N TYR A 11 -22.36 26.88 -29.10
CA TYR A 11 -21.92 27.33 -27.78
C TYR A 11 -20.43 27.65 -27.86
N GLY A 12 -20.13 28.94 -27.96
CA GLY A 12 -18.80 29.49 -27.69
C GLY A 12 -18.56 29.47 -26.19
N VAL A 13 -17.40 28.97 -25.79
CA VAL A 13 -16.88 29.12 -24.43
C VAL A 13 -16.24 30.50 -24.40
N ASP A 14 -17.04 31.52 -24.12
CA ASP A 14 -16.53 32.85 -23.79
C ASP A 14 -16.00 32.83 -22.36
N SER A 15 -14.73 33.20 -22.25
CA SER A 15 -14.01 33.51 -21.02
C SER A 15 -14.72 34.64 -20.26
N VAL A 16 -15.34 34.31 -19.14
CA VAL A 16 -15.68 35.29 -18.10
C VAL A 16 -14.58 35.24 -17.05
N ILE A 17 -13.55 36.06 -17.26
CA ILE A 17 -12.72 36.54 -16.15
C ILE A 17 -13.60 37.56 -15.43
N GLY A 18 -14.32 37.08 -14.43
CA GLY A 18 -14.96 37.92 -13.43
C GLY A 18 -13.97 38.13 -12.29
N ASP A 19 -13.45 39.35 -12.18
CA ASP A 19 -12.91 39.86 -10.92
C ASP A 19 -14.04 39.88 -9.89
N THR A 20 -14.15 38.81 -9.10
CA THR A 20 -14.92 38.82 -7.86
C THR A 20 -13.94 38.92 -6.69
N LYS A 21 -13.52 40.16 -6.39
CA LYS A 21 -13.37 40.57 -4.99
C LYS A 21 -14.78 40.58 -4.38
N GLY A 22 -15.17 39.44 -3.82
CA GLY A 22 -16.39 39.28 -3.05
C GLY A 22 -16.02 38.72 -1.69
N ASP A 23 -16.06 39.59 -0.68
CA ASP A 23 -16.17 39.22 0.73
C ASP A 23 -17.26 38.15 0.88
N GLY A 24 -16.87 37.01 1.44
CA GLY A 24 -17.74 35.84 1.62
C GLY A 24 -16.92 34.61 1.99
N MET A 25 -16.02 34.75 2.96
CA MET A 25 -15.34 33.61 3.57
C MET A 25 -16.41 32.71 4.19
N ALA A 26 -16.40 31.43 3.84
CA ALA A 26 -17.31 30.43 4.37
C ALA A 26 -17.19 30.36 5.89
N ASP A 27 -18.26 30.73 6.60
CA ASP A 27 -18.35 30.87 8.06
C ASP A 27 -18.50 29.50 8.77
N GLY A 28 -17.74 28.49 8.31
CA GLY A 28 -17.79 27.11 8.81
C GLY A 28 -16.47 26.67 9.45
N PRO A 29 -16.48 25.69 10.38
CA PRO A 29 -15.26 25.17 11.01
C PRO A 29 -14.24 24.71 9.95
N VAL A 30 -12.95 25.04 10.14
CA VAL A 30 -11.87 24.64 9.20
C VAL A 30 -11.87 23.13 8.96
N LEU A 31 -12.18 22.33 10.00
CA LEU A 31 -12.28 20.88 9.89
C LEU A 31 -13.36 20.41 8.90
N ALA A 32 -14.45 21.17 8.72
CA ALA A 32 -15.50 20.84 7.76
C ALA A 32 -15.02 20.98 6.30
N GLN A 33 -14.04 21.84 6.06
CA GLN A 33 -13.44 22.07 4.75
C GLN A 33 -12.27 21.12 4.49
N LEU A 34 -11.62 20.64 5.56
CA LEU A 34 -10.49 19.73 5.50
C LEU A 34 -10.89 18.39 4.86
N HIS A 35 -10.32 18.12 3.69
CA HIS A 35 -10.38 16.81 3.05
C HIS A 35 -9.07 16.55 2.29
N PHE A 36 -8.65 15.29 2.20
CA PHE A 36 -7.35 14.93 1.64
C PHE A 36 -7.44 14.40 0.20
N GLY A 37 -8.62 14.53 -0.43
CA GLY A 37 -8.92 14.03 -1.76
C GLY A 37 -9.52 12.62 -1.75
N ARG A 38 -9.70 12.05 -2.95
CA ARG A 38 -10.23 10.68 -3.13
C ARG A 38 -9.11 9.66 -3.28
N GLU A 39 -9.46 8.39 -3.05
CA GLU A 39 -8.55 7.26 -3.15
C GLU A 39 -8.17 6.88 -4.60
N ASP A 40 -9.05 7.22 -5.53
CA ASP A 40 -9.01 6.92 -6.95
C ASP A 40 -8.68 8.20 -7.70
N ALA A 41 -7.64 8.17 -8.53
CA ALA A 41 -7.08 9.37 -9.13
C ALA A 41 -8.06 10.03 -10.12
N GLU A 42 -8.85 9.24 -10.83
CA GLU A 42 -9.87 9.68 -11.79
C GLU A 42 -10.97 10.48 -11.07
N ARG A 43 -11.46 9.97 -9.93
CA ARG A 43 -12.43 10.68 -9.09
C ARG A 43 -11.82 11.90 -8.41
N ASP A 44 -10.59 11.81 -7.95
CA ASP A 44 -9.86 12.91 -7.30
C ASP A 44 -9.61 14.07 -8.27
N VAL A 45 -9.38 13.77 -9.56
CA VAL A 45 -9.37 14.75 -10.67
C VAL A 45 -10.75 15.36 -10.87
N THR A 46 -11.81 14.55 -10.86
CA THR A 46 -13.19 15.00 -11.06
C THR A 46 -13.64 15.95 -9.95
N ASP A 47 -13.28 15.65 -8.70
CA ASP A 47 -13.53 16.50 -7.54
C ASP A 47 -12.58 17.73 -7.51
N GLY A 48 -11.54 17.73 -8.35
CA GLY A 48 -10.67 18.86 -8.63
C GLY A 48 -9.46 19.00 -7.70
N LEU A 49 -9.43 18.35 -6.54
CA LEU A 49 -8.38 18.55 -5.54
C LEU A 49 -6.99 18.13 -6.04
N LEU A 50 -6.88 17.00 -6.77
CA LEU A 50 -5.61 16.56 -7.33
C LEU A 50 -4.96 17.65 -8.20
N LEU A 51 -5.77 18.27 -9.07
CA LEU A 51 -5.30 19.25 -10.06
C LEU A 51 -5.24 20.68 -9.52
N ARG A 52 -5.90 20.98 -8.39
CA ARG A 52 -5.86 22.26 -7.68
C ARG A 52 -4.76 22.31 -6.61
N GLY A 53 -3.58 21.78 -6.94
CA GLY A 53 -2.42 21.83 -6.05
C GLY A 53 -2.29 20.66 -5.07
N GLY A 54 -3.22 19.70 -5.06
CA GLY A 54 -3.13 18.50 -4.21
C GLY A 54 -2.10 17.46 -4.69
N PHE A 55 -1.65 17.52 -5.95
CA PHE A 55 -0.61 16.62 -6.46
C PHE A 55 0.77 16.99 -5.92
N LEU A 56 1.45 16.06 -5.23
CA LEU A 56 2.84 16.21 -4.80
C LEU A 56 3.81 15.61 -5.83
N PRO A 57 4.65 16.42 -6.50
CA PRO A 57 5.62 15.92 -7.49
C PRO A 57 6.71 15.04 -6.86
N ASN A 58 6.77 13.78 -7.28
CA ASN A 58 7.80 12.82 -6.84
C ASN A 58 8.83 12.50 -7.94
N ALA A 59 9.77 11.60 -7.64
CA ALA A 59 10.80 11.18 -8.60
C ALA A 59 10.20 10.54 -9.86
N ALA A 60 9.12 9.77 -9.72
CA ALA A 60 8.43 9.14 -10.84
C ALA A 60 7.84 10.18 -11.79
N TYR A 61 7.15 11.20 -11.26
CA TYR A 61 6.64 12.30 -12.06
C TYR A 61 7.76 13.05 -12.79
N ARG A 62 8.86 13.39 -12.10
CA ARG A 62 10.01 14.08 -12.72
C ARG A 62 10.70 13.22 -13.78
N GLY A 63 10.88 11.93 -13.53
CA GLY A 63 11.44 10.96 -14.48
C GLY A 63 10.56 10.81 -15.72
N ALA A 64 9.26 10.63 -15.50
CA ALA A 64 8.25 10.55 -16.54
C ALA A 64 8.17 11.84 -17.35
N LEU A 65 8.15 13.03 -16.72
CA LEU A 65 8.04 14.33 -17.37
C LEU A 65 9.30 14.68 -18.19
N SER A 66 10.48 14.40 -17.66
CA SER A 66 11.75 14.65 -18.37
C SER A 66 12.00 13.69 -19.53
N GLY A 67 11.32 12.53 -19.55
CA GLY A 67 11.52 11.50 -20.58
C GLY A 67 12.76 10.65 -20.36
N ARG A 68 13.35 10.71 -19.16
CA ARG A 68 14.49 9.86 -18.76
C ARG A 68 14.06 8.45 -18.36
N LYS A 69 12.77 8.26 -18.08
CA LYS A 69 12.19 6.99 -17.64
C LYS A 69 10.98 6.67 -18.51
N MET A 70 10.96 5.45 -19.01
CA MET A 70 9.88 4.90 -19.84
C MET A 70 8.96 4.00 -19.01
N LEU A 71 9.47 3.38 -17.94
CA LEU A 71 8.72 2.40 -17.16
C LEU A 71 8.60 2.86 -15.71
N ILE A 72 7.36 3.12 -15.26
CA ILE A 72 7.02 3.52 -13.91
C ILE A 72 6.34 2.35 -13.21
N ILE A 73 6.98 1.82 -12.18
CA ILE A 73 6.55 0.61 -11.48
C ILE A 73 6.11 0.98 -10.07
N GLY A 74 5.02 0.38 -9.58
CA GLY A 74 4.64 0.55 -8.19
C GLY A 74 3.42 -0.27 -7.79
N ARG A 75 3.29 -0.56 -6.50
CA ARG A 75 2.15 -1.29 -5.92
C ARG A 75 0.82 -0.58 -6.18
N LYS A 76 -0.32 -1.25 -5.95
CA LYS A 76 -1.63 -0.59 -6.01
C LYS A 76 -1.66 0.57 -5.01
N GLY A 77 -2.21 1.73 -5.39
CA GLY A 77 -2.27 2.91 -4.53
C GLY A 77 -0.96 3.71 -4.37
N SER A 78 0.14 3.34 -5.05
CA SER A 78 1.42 4.06 -5.02
C SER A 78 1.42 5.43 -5.75
N GLY A 79 0.39 5.71 -6.56
CA GLY A 79 0.24 6.98 -7.28
C GLY A 79 0.58 6.94 -8.78
N LYS A 80 0.68 5.76 -9.41
CA LYS A 80 0.88 5.61 -10.87
C LYS A 80 -0.13 6.41 -11.69
N SER A 81 -1.43 6.16 -11.46
CA SER A 81 -2.51 6.85 -12.17
C SER A 81 -2.59 8.33 -11.82
N ALA A 82 -2.19 8.75 -10.61
CA ALA A 82 -2.06 10.16 -10.27
C ALA A 82 -0.96 10.86 -11.10
N VAL A 83 0.19 10.20 -11.32
CA VAL A 83 1.24 10.70 -12.23
C VAL A 83 0.72 10.78 -13.66
N CYS A 84 0.03 9.74 -14.15
CA CYS A 84 -0.59 9.71 -15.48
C CYS A 84 -1.57 10.88 -15.66
N MET A 85 -2.51 11.04 -14.72
CA MET A 85 -3.52 12.09 -14.77
C MET A 85 -2.92 13.49 -14.68
N GLN A 86 -1.92 13.69 -13.82
CA GLN A 86 -1.22 14.97 -13.77
C GLN A 86 -0.56 15.29 -15.12
N LEU A 87 0.11 14.31 -15.75
CA LEU A 87 0.72 14.49 -17.07
C LEU A 87 -0.33 14.79 -18.15
N MET A 88 -1.51 14.16 -18.10
CA MET A 88 -2.61 14.44 -19.03
C MET A 88 -3.20 15.84 -18.83
N ALA A 89 -3.54 16.18 -17.59
CA ALA A 89 -4.26 17.39 -17.20
C ALA A 89 -3.45 18.68 -17.29
N ASP A 90 -2.12 18.55 -17.36
CA ASP A 90 -1.17 19.67 -17.37
C ASP A 90 -1.43 20.74 -18.47
N GLY A 91 -2.31 20.49 -19.44
CA GLY A 91 -2.79 21.53 -20.37
C GLY A 91 -1.70 22.14 -21.25
N GLY A 92 -0.52 21.51 -21.30
CA GLY A 92 0.64 22.07 -21.97
C GLY A 92 1.38 23.11 -21.13
N ARG A 93 1.41 22.98 -19.80
CA ARG A 93 2.22 23.81 -18.91
C ARG A 93 3.64 23.25 -18.73
N THR A 94 3.78 21.94 -18.61
CA THR A 94 5.08 21.25 -18.48
C THR A 94 5.42 20.38 -19.69
N HIS A 95 4.42 19.77 -20.34
CA HIS A 95 4.62 19.05 -21.59
C HIS A 95 3.69 19.56 -22.69
N HIS A 96 4.27 20.29 -23.64
CA HIS A 96 3.55 20.97 -24.73
C HIS A 96 3.25 20.07 -25.95
N GLY A 97 3.67 18.81 -25.93
CA GLY A 97 3.43 17.86 -27.02
C GLY A 97 2.02 17.26 -27.00
N GLY A 98 1.67 16.55 -28.07
CA GLY A 98 0.46 15.74 -28.08
C GLY A 98 0.53 14.65 -27.01
N LYS A 99 -0.62 14.28 -26.45
CA LYS A 99 -0.72 13.25 -25.41
C LYS A 99 -1.74 12.20 -25.81
N VAL A 100 -1.40 10.93 -25.62
CA VAL A 100 -2.26 9.78 -25.88
C VAL A 100 -2.18 8.85 -24.67
N LEU A 101 -3.34 8.42 -24.17
CA LEU A 101 -3.45 7.40 -23.13
C LEU A 101 -4.17 6.19 -23.70
N VAL A 102 -3.60 5.00 -23.49
CA VAL A 102 -4.18 3.71 -23.82
C VAL A 102 -4.43 2.94 -22.53
N THR A 103 -5.70 2.66 -22.24
CA THR A 103 -6.16 1.87 -21.10
C THR A 103 -7.02 0.71 -21.63
N PRO A 104 -6.47 -0.49 -21.83
CA PRO A 104 -7.23 -1.65 -22.28
C PRO A 104 -8.33 -2.01 -21.28
N ASP A 105 -9.55 -2.22 -21.77
CA ASP A 105 -10.60 -2.90 -21.01
C ASP A 105 -10.47 -4.42 -21.19
N GLU A 106 -11.23 -5.21 -20.43
CA GLU A 106 -11.15 -6.67 -20.46
C GLU A 106 -11.35 -7.27 -21.87
N ALA A 107 -12.23 -6.66 -22.67
CA ALA A 107 -12.48 -7.12 -24.03
C ALA A 107 -11.28 -6.83 -24.96
N ALA A 108 -10.67 -5.65 -24.85
CA ALA A 108 -9.44 -5.32 -25.55
C ALA A 108 -8.27 -6.20 -25.10
N GLY A 109 -8.16 -6.48 -23.80
CA GLY A 109 -7.17 -7.40 -23.24
C GLY A 109 -7.29 -8.80 -23.82
N GLU A 110 -8.50 -9.32 -23.92
CA GLU A 110 -8.75 -10.65 -24.49
C GLU A 110 -8.35 -10.75 -25.97
N GLU A 111 -8.61 -9.72 -26.77
CA GLU A 111 -8.17 -9.67 -28.17
C GLU A 111 -6.64 -9.72 -28.28
N ILE A 112 -5.91 -9.09 -27.36
CA ILE A 112 -4.44 -9.12 -27.35
C ILE A 112 -3.93 -10.49 -26.87
N ARG A 113 -4.54 -11.08 -25.83
CA ARG A 113 -4.13 -12.39 -25.30
C ARG A 113 -4.31 -13.50 -26.33
N ARG A 114 -5.41 -13.48 -27.09
CA ARG A 114 -5.70 -14.45 -28.17
C ARG A 114 -4.89 -14.22 -29.43
N PHE A 115 -4.19 -13.10 -29.55
CA PHE A 115 -3.46 -12.76 -30.75
C PHE A 115 -2.20 -13.62 -30.88
N GLU A 116 -2.27 -14.58 -31.79
CA GLU A 116 -1.17 -15.46 -32.15
C GLU A 116 -0.89 -15.36 -33.66
N LEU A 117 0.37 -15.60 -34.02
CA LEU A 117 0.84 -15.61 -35.41
C LEU A 117 1.74 -16.82 -35.63
N GLN A 118 1.45 -17.61 -36.67
CA GLN A 118 2.27 -18.76 -36.98
C GLN A 118 3.74 -18.37 -37.21
N GLY A 119 4.66 -19.09 -36.56
CA GLY A 119 6.10 -18.91 -36.72
C GLY A 119 6.71 -17.83 -35.82
N LEU A 120 5.97 -17.32 -34.83
CA LEU A 120 6.48 -16.46 -33.77
C LEU A 120 6.08 -17.02 -32.38
N PRO A 121 6.91 -16.85 -31.35
CA PRO A 121 6.49 -17.05 -29.97
C PRO A 121 5.39 -16.04 -29.57
N GLY A 122 4.58 -16.40 -28.58
CA GLY A 122 3.41 -15.60 -28.17
C GLY A 122 3.75 -14.16 -27.73
N ASP A 123 4.85 -13.97 -27.01
CA ASP A 123 5.32 -12.62 -26.61
C ASP A 123 5.68 -11.74 -27.83
N SER A 124 6.29 -12.34 -28.85
CA SER A 124 6.70 -11.69 -30.09
C SER A 124 5.49 -11.38 -30.98
N ALA A 125 4.50 -12.28 -31.05
CA ALA A 125 3.23 -12.00 -31.70
C ALA A 125 2.51 -10.83 -31.00
N LYS A 126 2.40 -10.87 -29.67
CA LYS A 126 1.80 -9.82 -28.85
C LYS A 126 2.57 -8.49 -28.97
N ALA A 127 3.89 -8.52 -29.18
CA ALA A 127 4.66 -7.32 -29.50
C ALA A 127 4.24 -6.68 -30.85
N LEU A 128 3.90 -7.47 -31.88
CA LEU A 128 3.46 -6.93 -33.17
C LEU A 128 2.13 -6.19 -33.08
N ILE A 129 1.15 -6.71 -32.34
CA ILE A 129 -0.13 -5.99 -32.17
C ILE A 129 0.05 -4.70 -31.37
N TRP A 130 0.89 -4.69 -30.33
CA TRP A 130 1.23 -3.46 -29.60
C TRP A 130 1.95 -2.42 -30.47
N ARG A 131 2.92 -2.86 -31.28
CA ARG A 131 3.60 -2.02 -32.26
C ARG A 131 2.62 -1.40 -33.27
N TYR A 132 1.64 -2.17 -33.73
CA TYR A 132 0.56 -1.67 -34.58
C TYR A 132 -0.26 -0.58 -33.88
N VAL A 133 -0.68 -0.81 -32.63
CA VAL A 133 -1.39 0.21 -31.82
C VAL A 133 -0.56 1.49 -31.73
N PHE A 134 0.73 1.41 -31.42
CA PHE A 134 1.62 2.56 -31.32
C PHE A 134 1.77 3.31 -32.65
N ALA A 135 2.03 2.59 -33.75
CA ALA A 135 2.17 3.18 -35.08
C ALA A 135 0.89 3.91 -35.51
N VAL A 136 -0.29 3.33 -35.26
CA VAL A 136 -1.57 3.96 -35.57
C VAL A 136 -1.80 5.23 -34.74
N HIS A 137 -1.51 5.20 -33.44
CA HIS A 137 -1.66 6.38 -32.57
C HIS A 137 -0.70 7.51 -32.98
N ALA A 138 0.56 7.17 -33.32
CA ALA A 138 1.52 8.13 -33.86
C ALA A 138 1.06 8.70 -35.22
N ALA A 139 0.56 7.86 -36.13
CA ALA A 139 0.04 8.29 -37.42
C ALA A 139 -1.16 9.24 -37.28
N ARG A 140 -2.11 8.94 -36.39
CA ARG A 140 -3.27 9.80 -36.10
C ARG A 140 -2.85 11.14 -35.53
N HIS A 141 -1.89 11.13 -34.60
CA HIS A 141 -1.31 12.36 -34.07
C HIS A 141 -0.67 13.18 -35.18
N LEU A 142 0.19 12.59 -36.01
CA LEU A 142 0.86 13.28 -37.12
C LEU A 142 -0.11 13.90 -38.13
N VAL A 143 -1.17 13.18 -38.53
CA VAL A 143 -2.17 13.70 -39.47
C VAL A 143 -2.93 14.91 -38.91
N THR A 144 -3.19 14.90 -37.59
CA THR A 144 -3.85 16.01 -36.89
C THR A 144 -2.89 17.17 -36.67
N HIS A 145 -1.71 16.89 -36.13
CA HIS A 145 -0.66 17.87 -35.86
C HIS A 145 -0.20 18.59 -37.13
N ALA A 146 -0.04 17.89 -38.25
CA ALA A 146 0.31 18.50 -39.53
C ALA A 146 -0.80 19.41 -40.10
N LYS A 147 -2.06 19.25 -39.66
CA LYS A 147 -3.14 20.17 -40.00
C LYS A 147 -3.08 21.43 -39.15
N ASP A 148 -2.74 21.30 -37.88
CA ASP A 148 -2.88 22.38 -36.90
C ASP A 148 -1.59 23.21 -36.75
N ALA A 149 -0.41 22.59 -36.86
CA ALA A 149 0.88 23.23 -36.62
C ALA A 149 1.72 23.47 -37.88
N HIS A 150 1.32 22.91 -39.03
CA HIS A 150 2.11 22.99 -40.27
C HIS A 150 1.30 23.57 -41.44
N ALA A 151 1.92 24.48 -42.20
CA ALA A 151 1.26 25.12 -43.35
C ALA A 151 1.11 24.20 -44.57
N LYS A 152 2.05 23.26 -44.74
CA LYS A 152 2.04 22.28 -45.84
C LYS A 152 2.07 20.88 -45.25
N ARG A 153 1.26 19.99 -45.85
CA ARG A 153 1.28 18.56 -45.51
C ARG A 153 2.13 17.82 -46.53
N PRO A 154 3.26 17.23 -46.12
CA PRO A 154 4.06 16.35 -46.96
C PRO A 154 3.24 15.17 -47.48
N ASP A 155 3.68 14.58 -48.59
CA ASP A 155 3.00 13.41 -49.16
C ASP A 155 3.06 12.19 -48.22
N SER A 156 4.10 12.06 -47.39
CA SER A 156 4.18 11.05 -46.33
C SER A 156 3.01 11.14 -45.34
N VAL A 157 2.65 12.35 -44.89
CA VAL A 157 1.48 12.57 -44.02
C VAL A 157 0.17 12.28 -44.75
N LYS A 158 0.05 12.64 -46.04
CA LYS A 158 -1.14 12.29 -46.84
C LYS A 158 -1.27 10.78 -47.02
N SER A 159 -0.15 10.07 -47.18
CA SER A 159 -0.11 8.61 -47.22
C SER A 159 -0.54 7.99 -45.90
N LEU A 160 -0.10 8.51 -44.75
CA LEU A 160 -0.63 8.10 -43.44
C LEU A 160 -2.14 8.31 -43.35
N GLY A 161 -2.64 9.48 -43.76
CA GLY A 161 -4.09 9.75 -43.77
C GLY A 161 -4.89 8.76 -44.64
N ARG A 162 -4.36 8.36 -45.80
CA ARG A 162 -4.96 7.33 -46.66
C ARG A 162 -4.89 5.95 -46.03
N PHE A 163 -3.74 5.56 -45.48
CA PHE A 163 -3.56 4.29 -44.76
C PHE A 163 -4.58 4.16 -43.62
N LEU A 164 -4.71 5.20 -42.79
CA LEU A 164 -5.67 5.20 -41.68
C LEU A 164 -7.10 5.02 -42.20
N LYS A 165 -7.49 5.71 -43.28
CA LYS A 165 -8.82 5.56 -43.87
C LYS A 165 -9.06 4.15 -44.45
N GLN A 166 -8.08 3.59 -45.16
CA GLN A 166 -8.17 2.28 -45.81
C GLN A 166 -8.25 1.12 -44.81
N ASN A 167 -7.65 1.29 -43.62
CA ASN A 167 -7.61 0.25 -42.58
C ASN A 167 -8.58 0.54 -41.42
N GLY A 168 -9.56 1.44 -41.58
CA GLY A 168 -10.57 1.73 -40.53
C GLY A 168 -10.05 2.48 -39.30
N GLU A 169 -8.88 3.10 -39.40
CA GLU A 169 -8.17 3.78 -38.31
C GLU A 169 -8.25 5.31 -38.40
N ALA A 170 -9.21 5.86 -39.15
CA ALA A 170 -9.34 7.30 -39.31
C ALA A 170 -9.65 8.03 -37.98
N PRO A 171 -9.12 9.25 -37.75
CA PRO A 171 -9.47 10.06 -36.59
C PRO A 171 -10.98 10.31 -36.52
N GLY A 172 -11.60 10.10 -35.36
CA GLY A 172 -13.03 10.36 -35.15
C GLY A 172 -13.99 9.22 -35.53
N SER A 173 -13.48 8.02 -35.86
CA SER A 173 -14.31 6.84 -36.18
C SER A 173 -15.24 6.37 -35.06
N GLY A 174 -15.13 6.90 -33.83
CA GLY A 174 -15.96 6.52 -32.68
C GLY A 174 -15.80 5.06 -32.21
N SER A 175 -14.94 4.27 -32.87
CA SER A 175 -14.74 2.86 -32.56
C SER A 175 -14.00 2.69 -31.24
N ARG A 176 -14.48 1.75 -30.42
CA ARG A 176 -13.86 1.41 -29.13
C ARG A 176 -12.50 0.77 -29.37
N LEU A 177 -11.63 0.81 -28.36
CA LEU A 177 -10.29 0.21 -28.44
C LEU A 177 -10.35 -1.28 -28.86
N VAL A 178 -11.28 -2.04 -28.30
CA VAL A 178 -11.52 -3.45 -28.66
C VAL A 178 -11.80 -3.66 -30.15
N GLU A 179 -12.65 -2.84 -30.77
CA GLU A 179 -13.01 -2.97 -32.18
C GLU A 179 -11.80 -2.73 -33.09
N ARG A 180 -10.96 -1.76 -32.70
CA ARG A 180 -9.73 -1.42 -33.41
C ARG A 180 -8.67 -2.50 -33.25
N LEU A 181 -8.54 -3.08 -32.06
CA LEU A 181 -7.64 -4.21 -31.82
C LEU A 181 -8.06 -5.43 -32.62
N ALA A 182 -9.35 -5.81 -32.60
CA ALA A 182 -9.87 -6.92 -33.39
C ALA A 182 -9.64 -6.70 -34.89
N GLN A 183 -9.84 -5.48 -35.38
CA GLN A 183 -9.56 -5.13 -36.78
C GLN A 183 -8.07 -5.19 -37.11
N GLY A 184 -7.22 -4.62 -36.26
CA GLY A 184 -5.76 -4.64 -36.41
C GLY A 184 -5.19 -6.05 -36.37
N ALA A 185 -5.66 -6.88 -35.42
CA ALA A 185 -5.33 -8.30 -35.30
C ALA A 185 -5.64 -9.04 -36.60
N ARG A 186 -6.88 -8.94 -37.10
CA ARG A 186 -7.29 -9.55 -38.38
C ARG A 186 -6.44 -9.05 -39.54
N ALA A 187 -6.13 -7.76 -39.59
CA ALA A 187 -5.34 -7.18 -40.66
C ALA A 187 -3.89 -7.67 -40.67
N LEU A 188 -3.27 -7.84 -39.49
CA LEU A 188 -1.94 -8.44 -39.35
C LEU A 188 -1.96 -9.93 -39.76
N GLN A 189 -2.99 -10.68 -39.35
CA GLN A 189 -3.17 -12.10 -39.70
C GLN A 189 -3.46 -12.33 -41.19
N THR A 190 -4.07 -11.36 -41.89
CA THR A 190 -4.49 -11.52 -43.30
C THR A 190 -3.71 -10.60 -44.23
N SER A 191 -4.04 -9.31 -44.26
CA SER A 191 -3.27 -8.29 -44.97
C SER A 191 -3.65 -6.88 -44.55
N LEU A 192 -2.66 -6.04 -44.28
CA LEU A 192 -2.82 -4.58 -44.20
C LEU A 192 -2.89 -3.97 -45.60
N SER A 193 -3.74 -2.95 -45.77
CA SER A 193 -3.76 -2.15 -47.00
C SER A 193 -2.60 -1.17 -46.99
N LEU A 194 -1.55 -1.47 -47.79
CA LEU A 194 -0.29 -0.71 -47.85
C LEU A 194 -0.12 0.10 -49.14
N GLU A 195 -1.15 0.17 -49.99
CA GLU A 195 -1.11 0.90 -51.27
C GLU A 195 -0.75 2.38 -51.10
N ALA A 196 -1.15 2.97 -49.97
CA ALA A 196 -0.81 4.35 -49.61
C ALA A 196 0.70 4.60 -49.54
N PHE A 197 1.49 3.57 -49.26
CA PHE A 197 2.96 3.63 -49.20
C PHE A 197 3.65 3.22 -50.51
N GLY A 198 2.89 2.99 -51.58
CA GLY A 198 3.43 2.56 -52.87
C GLY A 198 3.73 1.07 -52.96
N VAL A 199 3.37 0.29 -51.94
CA VAL A 199 3.51 -1.17 -51.93
C VAL A 199 2.25 -1.79 -52.55
N LYS A 200 2.37 -2.32 -53.78
CA LYS A 200 1.28 -3.11 -54.39
C LYS A 200 1.23 -4.47 -53.70
N ALA A 201 0.24 -4.67 -52.85
CA ALA A 201 0.04 -5.91 -52.10
C ALA A 201 -0.35 -7.04 -53.07
N SER A 202 0.64 -7.84 -53.51
CA SER A 202 0.39 -9.22 -53.96
C SER A 202 1.65 -10.06 -54.24
N MET A 203 2.79 -9.49 -54.66
CA MET A 203 3.92 -10.33 -55.13
C MET A 203 5.08 -10.51 -54.12
N ASP A 204 5.51 -9.48 -53.40
CA ASP A 204 6.70 -9.58 -52.51
C ASP A 204 6.37 -10.05 -51.08
N LEU A 205 5.17 -9.77 -50.57
CA LEU A 205 4.75 -10.15 -49.21
C LEU A 205 4.21 -11.58 -49.13
N ALA A 206 3.72 -12.13 -50.26
CA ALA A 206 3.20 -13.49 -50.36
C ALA A 206 4.30 -14.58 -50.28
N GLN A 207 5.57 -14.19 -50.44
CA GLN A 207 6.73 -15.09 -50.29
C GLN A 207 7.26 -15.18 -48.86
N SER A 208 6.55 -14.63 -47.87
CA SER A 208 6.98 -14.70 -46.47
C SER A 208 6.88 -16.15 -45.96
N PRO A 209 7.90 -16.64 -45.22
CA PRO A 209 7.97 -18.05 -44.82
C PRO A 209 6.94 -18.42 -43.74
N SER A 210 6.36 -17.43 -43.06
CA SER A 210 5.35 -17.63 -42.03
C SER A 210 4.40 -16.42 -41.95
N GLU A 211 3.27 -16.62 -41.29
CA GLU A 211 2.32 -15.57 -40.97
C GLU A 211 2.96 -14.45 -40.16
N GLY A 212 3.76 -14.80 -39.15
CA GLY A 212 4.48 -13.85 -38.32
C GLY A 212 5.51 -13.02 -39.10
N ALA A 213 6.27 -13.64 -40.01
CA ALA A 213 7.21 -12.93 -40.88
C ALA A 213 6.50 -11.94 -41.81
N ARG A 214 5.32 -12.33 -42.33
CA ARG A 214 4.48 -11.46 -43.17
C ARG A 214 3.97 -10.27 -42.37
N ALA A 215 3.39 -10.50 -41.19
CA ALA A 215 2.86 -9.47 -40.32
C ALA A 215 3.96 -8.46 -39.90
N ALA A 216 5.15 -8.96 -39.54
CA ALA A 216 6.30 -8.11 -39.19
C ALA A 216 6.73 -7.19 -40.34
N ARG A 217 6.86 -7.72 -41.57
CA ARG A 217 7.20 -6.91 -42.75
C ARG A 217 6.13 -5.89 -43.09
N GLN A 218 4.85 -6.26 -43.00
CA GLN A 218 3.74 -5.34 -43.24
C GLN A 218 3.76 -4.18 -42.25
N LEU A 219 3.99 -4.50 -40.97
CA LEU A 219 4.06 -3.50 -39.91
C LEU A 219 5.28 -2.58 -40.06
N GLU A 220 6.42 -3.13 -40.47
CA GLU A 220 7.62 -2.34 -40.74
C GLU A 220 7.38 -1.25 -41.79
N VAL A 221 6.61 -1.53 -42.85
CA VAL A 221 6.24 -0.51 -43.86
C VAL A 221 5.44 0.64 -43.23
N VAL A 222 4.49 0.31 -42.34
CA VAL A 222 3.68 1.32 -41.65
C VAL A 222 4.56 2.17 -40.71
N GLU A 223 5.38 1.50 -39.92
CA GLU A 223 6.34 2.08 -38.96
C GLU A 223 7.35 3.01 -39.65
N GLN A 224 7.93 2.59 -40.77
CA GLN A 224 8.81 3.41 -41.60
C GLN A 224 8.06 4.60 -42.22
N GLY A 225 6.80 4.40 -42.62
CA GLY A 225 5.92 5.49 -43.08
C GLY A 225 5.69 6.56 -42.00
N VAL A 226 5.50 6.14 -40.75
CA VAL A 226 5.36 7.04 -39.59
C VAL A 226 6.67 7.78 -39.31
N ALA A 227 7.80 7.07 -39.24
CA ALA A 227 9.13 7.68 -39.02
C ALA A 227 9.48 8.70 -40.11
N ARG A 228 9.18 8.39 -41.37
CA ARG A 228 9.36 9.30 -42.50
C ARG A 228 8.48 10.55 -42.36
N ALA A 229 7.25 10.42 -41.93
CA ALA A 229 6.36 11.57 -41.73
C ALA A 229 6.82 12.49 -40.59
N PHE A 230 7.37 11.95 -39.48
CA PHE A 230 8.04 12.77 -38.47
C PHE A 230 9.23 13.55 -39.07
N THR A 231 10.04 12.87 -39.87
CA THR A 231 11.22 13.46 -40.54
C THR A 231 10.82 14.56 -41.52
N ASP A 232 9.87 14.30 -42.41
CA ASP A 232 9.43 15.25 -43.44
C ASP A 232 8.76 16.51 -42.85
N LEU A 233 8.18 16.39 -41.64
CA LEU A 233 7.63 17.53 -40.89
C LEU A 233 8.68 18.25 -40.03
N GLY A 234 9.89 17.70 -39.88
CA GLY A 234 10.89 18.20 -38.93
C GLY A 234 10.43 18.09 -37.47
N CYS A 235 9.58 17.12 -37.15
CA CYS A 235 9.08 16.85 -35.79
C CYS A 235 10.01 15.85 -35.08
N ASP A 236 11.27 16.23 -34.87
CA ASP A 236 12.33 15.39 -34.30
C ASP A 236 12.46 15.48 -32.76
N GLY A 237 11.49 16.11 -32.10
CA GLY A 237 11.52 16.37 -30.65
C GLY A 237 12.28 17.63 -30.24
N ALA A 238 12.98 18.31 -31.17
CA ALA A 238 13.67 19.57 -30.91
C ALA A 238 12.83 20.78 -31.34
N VAL A 239 12.25 20.72 -32.54
CA VAL A 239 11.39 21.81 -33.07
C VAL A 239 9.99 21.72 -32.47
N HIS A 240 9.41 20.53 -32.50
CA HIS A 240 8.11 20.25 -31.92
C HIS A 240 8.30 19.30 -30.72
N PRO A 241 7.64 19.57 -29.59
CA PRO A 241 7.69 18.66 -28.46
C PRO A 241 7.22 17.25 -28.86
N PRO A 242 7.85 16.19 -28.34
CA PRO A 242 7.48 14.80 -28.67
C PRO A 242 6.02 14.50 -28.36
N LEU A 243 5.43 13.56 -29.11
CA LEU A 243 4.20 12.89 -28.71
C LEU A 243 4.45 12.06 -27.45
N LEU A 244 3.70 12.28 -26.38
CA LEU A 244 3.68 11.41 -25.20
C LEU A 244 2.60 10.34 -25.34
N LEU A 245 3.02 9.08 -25.50
CA LEU A 245 2.13 7.92 -25.57
C LEU A 245 2.26 7.11 -24.27
N MET A 246 1.15 7.01 -23.55
CA MET A 246 1.08 6.38 -22.24
C MET A 246 0.21 5.13 -22.27
N VAL A 247 0.60 4.12 -21.50
CA VAL A 247 -0.20 2.91 -21.25
C VAL A 247 -0.31 2.70 -19.74
N ASP A 248 -1.53 2.63 -19.24
CA ASP A 248 -1.85 2.44 -17.81
C ASP A 248 -2.97 1.40 -17.64
N GLN A 249 -3.21 0.98 -16.40
CA GLN A 249 -4.31 0.09 -16.00
C GLN A 249 -4.22 -1.35 -16.57
N LEU A 250 -3.01 -1.83 -16.90
CA LEU A 250 -2.83 -3.21 -17.36
C LEU A 250 -3.22 -4.26 -16.32
N GLU A 251 -3.21 -3.92 -15.03
CA GLU A 251 -3.67 -4.82 -13.98
C GLU A 251 -5.16 -5.18 -14.10
N GLN A 252 -5.95 -4.41 -14.85
CA GLN A 252 -7.37 -4.74 -15.10
C GLN A 252 -7.55 -5.86 -16.10
N VAL A 253 -6.54 -6.11 -16.94
CA VAL A 253 -6.57 -7.09 -18.03
C VAL A 253 -5.52 -8.18 -17.86
N TRP A 254 -4.90 -8.28 -16.68
CA TRP A 254 -3.87 -9.27 -16.39
C TRP A 254 -4.40 -10.39 -15.51
N SER A 255 -4.07 -11.63 -15.88
CA SER A 255 -4.24 -12.84 -15.07
C SER A 255 -2.87 -13.51 -14.88
N ALA A 256 -2.75 -14.43 -13.92
CA ALA A 256 -1.54 -15.23 -13.72
C ALA A 256 -1.36 -16.36 -14.78
N GLU A 257 -1.85 -16.13 -16.00
CA GLU A 257 -1.79 -17.07 -17.11
C GLU A 257 -0.64 -16.72 -18.06
N PRO A 258 -0.04 -17.71 -18.75
CA PRO A 258 1.08 -17.49 -19.66
C PRO A 258 0.80 -16.43 -20.74
N ASP A 259 -0.41 -16.41 -21.31
CA ASP A 259 -0.78 -15.44 -22.35
C ASP A 259 -0.91 -14.01 -21.84
N SER A 260 -1.37 -13.83 -20.61
CA SER A 260 -1.39 -12.53 -19.93
C SER A 260 0.02 -12.01 -19.67
N ASN A 261 0.95 -12.89 -19.25
CA ASN A 261 2.35 -12.54 -19.09
C ASN A 261 2.99 -12.18 -20.45
N ALA A 262 2.73 -12.98 -21.48
CA ALA A 262 3.20 -12.72 -22.83
C ALA A 262 2.66 -11.39 -23.39
N MET A 263 1.46 -10.97 -23.00
CA MET A 263 0.88 -9.67 -23.39
C MET A 263 1.67 -8.51 -22.81
N VAL A 264 2.03 -8.57 -21.52
CA VAL A 264 2.82 -7.52 -20.86
C VAL A 264 4.25 -7.52 -21.39
N ILE A 265 4.87 -8.68 -21.58
CA ILE A 265 6.19 -8.80 -22.20
C ILE A 265 6.17 -8.21 -23.63
N GLY A 266 5.14 -8.57 -24.42
CA GLY A 266 4.95 -8.01 -25.76
C GLY A 266 4.83 -6.48 -25.76
N LEU A 267 4.13 -5.89 -24.78
CA LEU A 267 4.05 -4.44 -24.63
C LEU A 267 5.43 -3.81 -24.37
N LEU A 268 6.21 -4.39 -23.45
CA LEU A 268 7.55 -3.91 -23.10
C LEU A 268 8.48 -3.94 -24.32
N LEU A 269 8.50 -5.07 -25.05
CA LEU A 269 9.27 -5.24 -26.28
C LEU A 269 8.84 -4.25 -27.37
N ALA A 270 7.52 -4.08 -27.56
CA ALA A 270 6.96 -3.14 -28.53
C ALA A 270 7.34 -1.69 -28.23
N ALA A 271 7.25 -1.28 -26.96
CA ALA A 271 7.56 0.09 -26.55
C ALA A 271 9.05 0.40 -26.76
N LYS A 272 9.91 -0.56 -26.45
CA LYS A 272 11.36 -0.44 -26.68
C LYS A 272 11.70 -0.33 -28.17
N HIS A 273 11.11 -1.20 -29.00
CA HIS A 273 11.26 -1.13 -30.46
C HIS A 273 10.82 0.24 -31.00
N ALA A 274 9.62 0.68 -30.61
CA ALA A 274 9.05 1.93 -31.08
C ALA A 274 9.82 3.17 -30.58
N ALA A 275 10.32 3.16 -29.34
CA ALA A 275 11.17 4.22 -28.80
C ALA A 275 12.48 4.35 -29.58
N SER A 276 13.09 3.22 -29.96
CA SER A 276 14.29 3.21 -30.81
C SER A 276 13.99 3.77 -32.21
N LEU A 277 12.89 3.32 -32.82
CA LEU A 277 12.51 3.70 -34.18
C LEU A 277 12.12 5.18 -34.31
N TYR A 278 11.29 5.70 -33.40
CA TYR A 278 10.79 7.08 -33.47
C TYR A 278 11.72 8.08 -32.78
N GLY A 279 12.73 7.59 -32.05
CA GLY A 279 13.72 8.39 -31.35
C GLY A 279 13.07 9.43 -30.44
N ARG A 280 13.48 10.70 -30.62
CA ARG A 280 13.00 11.81 -29.80
C ARG A 280 11.63 12.35 -30.21
N SER A 281 11.02 11.82 -31.27
CA SER A 281 9.72 12.28 -31.80
C SER A 281 8.54 11.75 -31.00
N VAL A 282 8.69 10.57 -30.38
CA VAL A 282 7.66 9.92 -29.56
C VAL A 282 8.30 9.45 -28.26
N ARG A 283 7.66 9.74 -27.14
CA ARG A 283 8.02 9.26 -25.81
C ARG A 283 6.98 8.27 -25.34
N PHE A 284 7.45 7.09 -24.98
CA PHE A 284 6.62 6.04 -24.40
C PHE A 284 6.71 6.13 -22.88
N LEU A 285 5.57 5.92 -22.21
CA LEU A 285 5.52 5.83 -20.75
C LEU A 285 4.54 4.73 -20.34
N LEU A 286 5.06 3.72 -19.67
CA LEU A 286 4.32 2.54 -19.23
C LEU A 286 4.19 2.56 -17.73
N PHE A 287 2.99 2.32 -17.22
CA PHE A 287 2.72 2.18 -15.80
C PHE A 287 2.40 0.72 -15.49
N LEU A 288 3.22 0.07 -14.66
CA LEU A 288 3.04 -1.33 -14.29
C LEU A 288 2.92 -1.52 -12.78
N ARG A 289 2.10 -2.49 -12.38
CA ARG A 289 2.08 -2.98 -11.00
C ARG A 289 3.35 -3.78 -10.74
N ALA A 290 3.93 -3.59 -9.54
CA ALA A 290 5.21 -4.21 -9.18
C ALA A 290 5.16 -5.74 -9.24
N ASP A 291 4.17 -6.36 -8.63
CA ASP A 291 3.97 -7.82 -8.63
C ASP A 291 3.76 -8.41 -10.04
N ILE A 292 3.08 -7.69 -10.94
CA ILE A 292 2.95 -8.11 -12.34
C ILE A 292 4.33 -8.13 -12.97
N TYR A 293 5.08 -7.02 -12.89
CA TYR A 293 6.41 -6.92 -13.49
C TYR A 293 7.40 -7.94 -12.90
N ASP A 294 7.39 -8.12 -11.58
CA ASP A 294 8.28 -9.02 -10.85
C ASP A 294 7.99 -10.49 -11.13
N SER A 295 6.77 -10.81 -11.59
CA SER A 295 6.41 -12.17 -12.03
C SER A 295 6.86 -12.49 -13.46
N LEU A 296 7.28 -11.50 -14.24
CA LEU A 296 7.68 -11.71 -15.64
C LEU A 296 9.10 -12.28 -15.73
N SER A 297 9.28 -13.25 -16.63
CA SER A 297 10.60 -13.79 -16.98
C SER A 297 10.76 -13.74 -18.49
N PHE A 298 11.72 -12.94 -18.97
CA PHE A 298 12.01 -12.78 -20.39
C PHE A 298 13.45 -12.33 -20.63
N GLY A 299 14.05 -12.77 -21.73
CA GLY A 299 15.49 -12.65 -21.98
C GLY A 299 16.03 -11.24 -22.20
N GLU A 300 15.17 -10.23 -22.26
CA GLU A 300 15.55 -8.81 -22.43
C GLU A 300 15.26 -7.93 -21.21
N GLY A 301 14.87 -8.52 -20.07
CA GLY A 301 14.49 -7.78 -18.86
C GLY A 301 15.59 -6.86 -18.34
N ASP A 302 16.84 -7.32 -18.36
CA ASP A 302 18.03 -6.57 -17.95
C ASP A 302 18.20 -5.25 -18.71
N LYS A 303 17.77 -5.23 -19.97
CA LYS A 303 17.87 -4.05 -20.83
C LYS A 303 16.89 -2.93 -20.43
N PHE A 304 15.99 -3.14 -19.46
CA PHE A 304 15.04 -2.12 -18.97
C PHE A 304 15.50 -1.41 -17.69
N HIS A 305 16.58 -1.86 -17.03
CA HIS A 305 17.06 -1.26 -15.78
C HIS A 305 17.37 0.25 -15.89
N GLY A 306 17.86 0.69 -17.05
CA GLY A 306 18.10 2.12 -17.31
C GLY A 306 16.82 2.95 -17.40
N ASP A 307 15.72 2.34 -17.83
CA ASP A 307 14.46 2.99 -18.17
C ASP A 307 13.39 2.86 -17.09
N GLU A 308 13.58 1.94 -16.13
CA GLU A 308 12.65 1.70 -15.03
C GLU A 308 12.86 2.66 -13.85
N LEU A 309 11.76 3.00 -13.19
CA LEU A 309 11.72 3.73 -11.92
C LEU A 309 10.59 3.17 -11.06
N ARG A 310 10.95 2.69 -9.87
CA ARG A 310 9.99 2.20 -8.89
C ARG A 310 9.55 3.31 -7.93
N ILE A 311 8.25 3.40 -7.67
CA ILE A 311 7.67 4.42 -6.79
C ILE A 311 7.80 3.95 -5.33
N ALA A 312 8.68 4.62 -4.60
CA ALA A 312 8.79 4.47 -3.15
C ALA A 312 8.30 5.73 -2.41
N TRP A 313 7.68 5.53 -1.25
CA TRP A 313 7.23 6.61 -0.37
C TRP A 313 7.84 6.43 1.02
N THR A 314 8.52 7.47 1.50
CA THR A 314 9.00 7.54 2.87
C THR A 314 7.92 8.12 3.77
N GLU A 315 8.07 7.94 5.09
CA GLU A 315 7.19 8.59 6.07
C GLU A 315 7.15 10.11 5.87
N GLN A 316 8.32 10.74 5.64
CA GLN A 316 8.38 12.18 5.36
C GLN A 316 7.63 12.57 4.09
N ALA A 317 7.75 11.80 3.00
CA ALA A 317 7.03 12.09 1.76
C ALA A 317 5.50 11.98 1.94
N LEU A 318 5.02 11.12 2.84
CA LEU A 318 3.60 11.04 3.19
C LEU A 318 3.14 12.21 4.06
N ARG A 319 3.99 12.73 4.95
CA ARG A 319 3.73 13.98 5.69
C ARG A 319 3.60 15.16 4.73
N ASP A 320 4.54 15.28 3.80
CA ASP A 320 4.53 16.32 2.78
C ASP A 320 3.26 16.22 1.93
N LEU A 321 2.86 15.00 1.53
CA LEU A 321 1.62 14.76 0.81
C LEU A 321 0.40 15.20 1.61
N ALA A 322 0.31 14.82 2.89
CA ALA A 322 -0.80 15.20 3.75
C ALA A 322 -0.94 16.72 3.85
N LEU A 323 0.17 17.44 4.04
CA LEU A 323 0.18 18.90 4.09
C LEU A 323 -0.22 19.53 2.75
N THR A 324 0.33 19.04 1.63
CA THR A 324 -0.06 19.49 0.28
C THR A 324 -1.56 19.31 0.03
N ARG A 325 -2.11 18.16 0.41
CA ARG A 325 -3.53 17.84 0.26
C ARG A 325 -4.42 18.69 1.16
N ALA A 326 -4.02 18.91 2.40
CA ALA A 326 -4.73 19.79 3.32
C ALA A 326 -4.75 21.23 2.79
N ARG A 327 -3.61 21.77 2.32
CA ARG A 327 -3.54 23.11 1.71
C ARG A 327 -4.48 23.26 0.51
N ALA A 328 -4.58 22.21 -0.32
CA ALA A 328 -5.46 22.22 -1.47
C ALA A 328 -6.96 22.25 -1.10
N SER A 329 -7.33 21.81 0.12
CA SER A 329 -8.73 21.85 0.59
C SER A 329 -9.07 23.05 1.45
N VAL A 330 -8.20 23.44 2.39
CA VAL A 330 -8.49 24.54 3.34
C VAL A 330 -7.82 25.88 3.00
N GLY A 331 -6.80 25.88 2.14
CA GLY A 331 -6.05 27.08 1.73
C GLY A 331 -4.54 26.95 1.89
N GLU A 332 -3.78 27.67 1.03
CA GLU A 332 -2.32 27.58 0.94
C GLU A 332 -1.58 28.03 2.21
N GLU A 333 -2.20 28.85 3.05
CA GLU A 333 -1.59 29.39 4.28
C GLU A 333 -1.48 28.37 5.42
N LEU A 334 -2.13 27.19 5.31
CA LEU A 334 -2.07 26.16 6.35
C LEU A 334 -0.62 25.70 6.59
N THR A 335 -0.19 25.75 7.84
CA THR A 335 1.14 25.30 8.29
C THR A 335 1.11 23.86 8.80
N GLU A 336 2.29 23.24 8.90
CA GLU A 336 2.45 21.90 9.48
C GLU A 336 2.03 21.89 10.96
N GLU A 337 2.37 22.94 11.71
CA GLU A 337 1.96 23.11 13.10
C GLU A 337 0.44 23.20 13.25
N GLN A 338 -0.24 23.98 12.41
CA GLN A 338 -1.70 24.06 12.45
C GLN A 338 -2.36 22.71 12.14
N LEU A 339 -1.86 22.00 11.13
CA LEU A 339 -2.39 20.68 10.78
C LEU A 339 -2.23 19.69 11.94
N TRP A 340 -1.01 19.52 12.47
CA TRP A 340 -0.70 18.45 13.41
C TRP A 340 -0.87 18.80 14.89
N LYS A 341 -1.03 20.08 15.24
CA LYS A 341 -1.18 20.52 16.64
C LYS A 341 -2.51 21.22 16.92
N GLU A 342 -3.18 21.75 15.90
CA GLU A 342 -4.46 22.44 16.08
C GLU A 342 -5.65 21.63 15.54
N LEU A 343 -5.55 21.09 14.32
CA LEU A 343 -6.61 20.27 13.70
C LEU A 343 -6.54 18.81 14.17
N PHE A 344 -5.33 18.24 14.22
CA PHE A 344 -5.05 16.94 14.84
C PHE A 344 -4.52 17.13 16.27
N PRO A 345 -4.63 16.09 17.14
CA PRO A 345 -3.96 16.12 18.43
C PRO A 345 -2.44 16.09 18.22
N GLN A 346 -1.66 16.65 19.15
CA GLN A 346 -0.19 16.65 19.03
C GLN A 346 0.41 15.24 19.11
N THR A 347 -0.21 14.40 19.94
CA THR A 347 0.22 13.01 20.16
C THR A 347 -0.97 12.08 20.24
N VAL A 348 -0.75 10.83 19.84
CA VAL A 348 -1.66 9.70 20.01
C VAL A 348 -0.87 8.54 20.63
N ALA A 349 -1.36 8.00 21.74
CA ALA A 349 -0.69 6.97 22.54
C ALA A 349 0.77 7.33 22.90
N GLY A 350 1.05 8.61 23.16
CA GLY A 350 2.39 9.11 23.48
C GLY A 350 3.35 9.25 22.28
N GLU A 351 2.89 8.97 21.06
CA GLU A 351 3.63 9.13 19.82
C GLU A 351 3.15 10.38 19.07
N GLU A 352 4.05 11.09 18.37
CA GLU A 352 3.68 12.23 17.51
C GLU A 352 2.70 11.78 16.42
N THR A 353 1.61 12.52 16.21
CA THR A 353 0.45 12.04 15.46
C THR A 353 0.74 11.64 14.01
N ALA A 354 1.57 12.40 13.28
CA ALA A 354 1.93 12.02 11.93
C ALA A 354 2.74 10.72 11.90
N SER A 355 3.70 10.56 12.83
CA SER A 355 4.42 9.28 13.02
C SER A 355 3.46 8.14 13.32
N TYR A 356 2.52 8.37 14.24
CA TYR A 356 1.54 7.37 14.66
C TYR A 356 0.72 6.84 13.48
N LEU A 357 0.20 7.76 12.66
CA LEU A 357 -0.60 7.45 11.48
C LEU A 357 0.22 6.74 10.40
N PHE A 358 1.36 7.32 10.01
CA PHE A 358 2.09 6.83 8.84
C PHE A 358 2.86 5.53 9.08
N ARG A 359 3.25 5.23 10.32
CA ARG A 359 3.76 3.88 10.69
C ARG A 359 2.67 2.82 10.70
N ARG A 360 1.40 3.21 10.85
CA ARG A 360 0.22 2.34 10.82
C ARG A 360 -0.50 2.35 9.48
N CYS A 361 0.07 2.97 8.45
CA CYS A 361 -0.38 2.85 7.06
C CYS A 361 0.67 2.10 6.23
N LEU A 362 0.27 1.47 5.13
CA LEU A 362 1.27 1.02 4.15
C LEU A 362 1.86 2.26 3.47
N PRO A 363 3.15 2.25 3.08
CA PRO A 363 3.85 3.42 2.56
C PRO A 363 3.39 3.77 1.13
N ARG A 364 2.16 4.28 1.00
CA ARG A 364 1.55 4.67 -0.27
C ARG A 364 0.49 5.77 -0.09
N PRO A 365 0.39 6.73 -1.05
CA PRO A 365 -0.52 7.87 -0.98
C PRO A 365 -1.96 7.53 -0.67
N ARG A 366 -2.50 6.50 -1.33
CA ARG A 366 -3.90 6.10 -1.16
C ARG A 366 -4.23 5.79 0.30
N ASP A 367 -3.36 5.02 0.95
CA ASP A 367 -3.59 4.56 2.32
C ASP A 367 -3.44 5.71 3.32
N ALA A 368 -2.47 6.61 3.10
CA ALA A 368 -2.35 7.84 3.87
C ALA A 368 -3.61 8.73 3.77
N ILE A 369 -4.08 8.99 2.54
CA ILE A 369 -5.28 9.81 2.28
C ILE A 369 -6.52 9.19 2.94
N GLN A 370 -6.71 7.88 2.81
CA GLN A 370 -7.82 7.16 3.44
C GLN A 370 -7.80 7.29 4.96
N PHE A 371 -6.63 7.11 5.59
CA PHE A 371 -6.53 7.16 7.04
C PHE A 371 -6.81 8.58 7.55
N LEU A 372 -6.29 9.60 6.87
CA LEU A 372 -6.54 11.00 7.20
C LEU A 372 -8.01 11.39 7.04
N ASN A 373 -8.65 10.97 5.93
CA ASN A 373 -10.08 11.18 5.72
C ASN A 373 -10.91 10.46 6.80
N ALA A 374 -10.57 9.22 7.16
CA ALA A 374 -11.28 8.50 8.22
C ALA A 374 -11.20 9.24 9.58
N CYS A 375 -10.05 9.84 9.91
CA CYS A 375 -9.91 10.65 11.12
C CYS A 375 -10.82 11.90 11.07
N GLN A 376 -10.85 12.59 9.93
CA GLN A 376 -11.70 13.76 9.74
C GLN A 376 -13.19 13.40 9.78
N GLU A 377 -13.60 12.34 9.10
CA GLU A 377 -14.99 11.87 9.05
C GLU A 377 -15.49 11.49 10.45
N LYS A 378 -14.67 10.78 11.24
CA LYS A 378 -15.00 10.45 12.64
C LYS A 378 -15.23 11.70 13.49
N ALA A 379 -14.31 12.66 13.42
CA ALA A 379 -14.42 13.87 14.22
C ALA A 379 -15.58 14.76 13.78
N TRP A 380 -15.71 15.00 12.47
CA TRP A 380 -16.68 15.96 11.92
C TRP A 380 -18.08 15.36 11.71
N LEU A 381 -18.19 14.24 10.99
CA LEU A 381 -19.49 13.70 10.59
C LEU A 381 -20.16 12.86 11.69
N GLU A 382 -19.38 12.14 12.49
CA GLU A 382 -19.94 11.26 13.53
C GLU A 382 -20.03 11.94 14.90
N HIS A 383 -19.04 12.78 15.25
CA HIS A 383 -18.95 13.40 16.57
C HIS A 383 -19.21 14.92 16.58
N GLU A 384 -19.44 15.54 15.42
CA GLU A 384 -19.75 16.98 15.26
C GLU A 384 -18.72 17.91 15.95
N ARG A 385 -17.43 17.54 15.90
CA ARG A 385 -16.33 18.28 16.52
C ARG A 385 -15.72 19.30 15.57
N ASP A 386 -15.06 20.32 16.10
CA ASP A 386 -14.28 21.30 15.33
C ASP A 386 -12.80 20.89 15.16
N ARG A 387 -12.34 19.89 15.91
CA ARG A 387 -10.98 19.34 15.89
C ARG A 387 -11.00 17.82 16.04
N ILE A 388 -9.98 17.15 15.50
CA ILE A 388 -9.76 15.71 15.64
C ILE A 388 -9.12 15.47 17.01
N THR A 389 -9.65 14.50 17.76
CA THR A 389 -9.12 14.09 19.06
C THR A 389 -8.33 12.79 18.96
N GLU A 390 -7.55 12.46 19.99
CA GLU A 390 -6.86 11.17 20.10
C GLU A 390 -7.83 9.97 19.95
N ALA A 391 -9.01 10.06 20.58
CA ALA A 391 -10.03 9.02 20.49
C ALA A 391 -10.59 8.84 19.07
N ASP A 392 -10.63 9.91 18.25
CA ASP A 392 -11.04 9.82 16.84
C ASP A 392 -9.99 9.10 16.01
N VAL A 393 -8.71 9.43 16.22
CA VAL A 393 -7.59 8.78 15.51
C VAL A 393 -7.52 7.30 15.84
N GLU A 394 -7.70 6.91 17.11
CA GLU A 394 -7.71 5.50 17.52
C GLU A 394 -8.91 4.73 16.93
N GLN A 395 -10.10 5.35 16.90
CA GLN A 395 -11.29 4.74 16.28
C GLN A 395 -11.14 4.59 14.77
N ALA A 396 -10.68 5.64 14.10
CA ALA A 396 -10.35 5.60 12.67
C ALA A 396 -9.28 4.55 12.39
N GLY A 397 -8.27 4.41 13.25
CA GLY A 397 -7.22 3.41 13.12
C GLY A 397 -7.72 1.97 13.16
N ARG A 398 -8.69 1.67 14.04
CA ARG A 398 -9.35 0.34 14.08
C ARG A 398 -10.08 0.05 12.77
N GLN A 399 -10.92 0.99 12.33
CA GLN A 399 -11.68 0.87 11.08
C GLN A 399 -10.77 0.76 9.86
N PHE A 400 -9.73 1.60 9.79
CA PHE A 400 -8.74 1.60 8.72
C PHE A 400 -8.01 0.25 8.64
N SER A 401 -7.59 -0.30 9.79
CA SER A 401 -6.94 -1.61 9.84
C SER A 401 -7.82 -2.72 9.25
N GLU A 402 -9.12 -2.71 9.53
CA GLU A 402 -10.08 -3.68 8.99
C GLU A 402 -10.26 -3.54 7.47
N TRP A 403 -10.33 -2.29 6.99
CA TRP A 403 -10.39 -2.02 5.55
C TRP A 403 -9.13 -2.52 4.85
N LYS A 404 -7.95 -2.22 5.41
CA LYS A 404 -6.67 -2.64 4.81
C LYS A 404 -6.50 -4.14 4.75
N LEU A 405 -6.97 -4.89 5.75
CA LEU A 405 -6.93 -6.35 5.73
C LEU A 405 -7.81 -6.93 4.61
N LYS A 406 -8.99 -6.34 4.36
CA LYS A 406 -9.88 -6.70 3.25
C LYS A 406 -9.27 -6.32 1.90
N ASP A 407 -8.74 -5.10 1.79
CA ASP A 407 -8.11 -4.59 0.58
C ASP A 407 -6.91 -5.45 0.15
N LEU A 408 -6.09 -5.89 1.10
CA LEU A 408 -4.95 -6.77 0.85
C LEU A 408 -5.41 -8.09 0.20
N THR A 409 -6.51 -8.67 0.69
CA THR A 409 -7.10 -9.87 0.10
C THR A 409 -7.54 -9.62 -1.34
N SER A 410 -8.26 -8.53 -1.59
CA SER A 410 -8.75 -8.19 -2.93
C SER A 410 -7.63 -7.83 -3.91
N GLU A 411 -6.53 -7.21 -3.43
CA GLU A 411 -5.38 -6.82 -4.26
C GLU A 411 -4.62 -8.03 -4.81
N TYR A 412 -4.50 -9.10 -4.00
CA TYR A 412 -3.73 -10.29 -4.34
C TYR A 412 -4.58 -11.53 -4.63
N LEU A 413 -5.92 -11.40 -4.75
CA LEU A 413 -6.84 -12.52 -4.94
C LEU A 413 -6.46 -13.41 -6.15
N VAL A 414 -6.04 -12.80 -7.26
CA VAL A 414 -5.65 -13.52 -8.48
C VAL A 414 -4.36 -14.31 -8.28
N ALA A 415 -3.37 -13.74 -7.58
CA ALA A 415 -2.07 -14.37 -7.37
C ALA A 415 -2.07 -15.37 -6.19
N HIS A 416 -2.84 -15.08 -5.14
CA HIS A 416 -2.87 -15.81 -3.88
C HIS A 416 -4.30 -15.99 -3.35
N PRO A 417 -5.13 -16.87 -3.96
CA PRO A 417 -6.53 -17.04 -3.54
C PRO A 417 -6.71 -17.48 -2.08
N PHE A 418 -5.70 -18.13 -1.51
CA PHE A 418 -5.68 -18.63 -0.13
C PHE A 418 -5.28 -17.57 0.90
N LEU A 419 -4.89 -16.35 0.51
CA LEU A 419 -4.30 -15.35 1.41
C LEU A 419 -5.19 -15.04 2.63
N ARG A 420 -6.50 -14.91 2.42
CA ARG A 420 -7.46 -14.66 3.50
C ARG A 420 -7.46 -15.76 4.56
N ASN A 421 -7.28 -17.01 4.14
CA ASN A 421 -7.29 -18.19 5.01
C ASN A 421 -6.03 -18.30 5.87
N LEU A 422 -5.01 -17.47 5.62
CA LEU A 422 -3.80 -17.39 6.44
C LEU A 422 -3.95 -16.43 7.63
N PHE A 423 -4.87 -15.46 7.58
CA PHE A 423 -5.04 -14.48 8.66
C PHE A 423 -5.42 -15.09 10.03
N PRO A 424 -6.22 -16.16 10.12
CA PRO A 424 -6.49 -16.85 11.39
C PRO A 424 -5.23 -17.29 12.13
N LEU A 425 -4.11 -17.53 11.42
CA LEU A 425 -2.82 -17.87 12.04
C LEU A 425 -2.22 -16.72 12.88
N PHE A 426 -2.79 -15.52 12.78
CA PHE A 426 -2.31 -14.30 13.44
C PHE A 426 -3.37 -13.65 14.36
N GLN A 427 -4.62 -14.11 14.29
CA GLN A 427 -5.72 -13.52 15.07
C GLN A 427 -5.52 -13.70 16.58
N ASN A 428 -5.77 -12.63 17.32
CA ASN A 428 -5.65 -12.54 18.78
C ASN A 428 -4.32 -13.10 19.30
N SER A 429 -3.25 -12.90 18.53
CA SER A 429 -1.89 -13.32 18.87
C SER A 429 -0.94 -12.13 18.82
N GLY A 430 0.25 -12.25 19.41
CA GLY A 430 1.23 -11.16 19.34
C GLY A 430 1.68 -10.82 17.92
N TYR A 431 2.03 -9.55 17.71
CA TYR A 431 2.53 -9.09 16.41
C TYR A 431 3.95 -9.58 16.10
N VAL A 432 4.73 -10.01 17.10
CA VAL A 432 6.01 -10.70 16.91
C VAL A 432 5.74 -12.19 16.81
N VAL A 433 6.09 -12.77 15.68
CA VAL A 433 5.83 -14.17 15.36
C VAL A 433 7.15 -14.85 15.02
N THR A 434 7.54 -15.83 15.83
CA THR A 434 8.72 -16.63 15.51
C THR A 434 8.39 -17.65 14.42
N ARG A 435 9.41 -18.08 13.68
CA ARG A 435 9.28 -19.18 12.71
C ARG A 435 8.69 -20.43 13.36
N ALA A 436 9.16 -20.81 14.55
CA ALA A 436 8.64 -21.97 15.28
C ALA A 436 7.15 -21.82 15.67
N ALA A 437 6.74 -20.62 16.11
CA ALA A 437 5.33 -20.35 16.39
C ALA A 437 4.49 -20.46 15.13
N LEU A 438 4.94 -19.87 14.01
CA LEU A 438 4.24 -19.92 12.74
C LEU A 438 4.18 -21.35 12.19
N THR A 439 5.24 -22.16 12.33
CA THR A 439 5.25 -23.58 11.97
C THR A 439 4.10 -24.32 12.64
N ARG A 440 3.99 -24.24 13.98
CA ARG A 440 2.93 -24.95 14.71
C ARG A 440 1.53 -24.51 14.30
N ARG A 441 1.33 -23.20 14.12
CA ARG A 441 0.04 -22.65 13.69
C ARG A 441 -0.30 -23.11 12.26
N PHE A 442 0.69 -23.13 11.37
CA PHE A 442 0.52 -23.59 10.00
C PHE A 442 0.23 -25.09 9.94
N GLU A 443 0.97 -25.93 10.65
CA GLU A 443 0.74 -27.39 10.71
C GLU A 443 -0.69 -27.73 11.16
N ALA A 444 -1.23 -26.98 12.14
CA ALA A 444 -2.60 -27.15 12.61
C ALA A 444 -3.67 -26.77 11.56
N ALA A 445 -3.33 -25.95 10.57
CA ALA A 445 -4.23 -25.51 9.50
C ALA A 445 -3.92 -26.15 8.14
N ALA A 446 -2.80 -26.86 8.02
CA ALA A 446 -2.23 -27.30 6.74
C ALA A 446 -3.19 -28.23 6.00
N GLU A 447 -3.78 -29.23 6.67
CA GLU A 447 -4.72 -30.16 6.03
C GLU A 447 -5.91 -29.44 5.39
N THR A 448 -6.51 -28.49 6.11
CA THR A 448 -7.62 -27.68 5.59
C THR A 448 -7.20 -26.82 4.41
N LEU A 449 -6.05 -26.13 4.51
CA LEU A 449 -5.54 -25.28 3.44
C LEU A 449 -5.26 -26.09 2.16
N HIS A 450 -4.65 -27.28 2.28
CA HIS A 450 -4.39 -28.15 1.14
C HIS A 450 -5.68 -28.73 0.54
N HIS A 451 -6.68 -29.01 1.38
CA HIS A 451 -7.99 -29.47 0.91
C HIS A 451 -8.74 -28.39 0.13
N ASP A 452 -8.77 -27.16 0.65
CA ASP A 452 -9.50 -26.05 0.05
C ASP A 452 -8.80 -25.50 -1.21
N PHE A 453 -7.47 -25.60 -1.27
CA PHE A 453 -6.64 -25.01 -2.33
C PHE A 453 -5.62 -26.01 -2.90
N PRO A 454 -6.06 -27.16 -3.46
CA PRO A 454 -5.16 -28.23 -3.89
C PRO A 454 -4.22 -27.80 -5.03
N ALA A 455 -4.65 -26.87 -5.88
CA ALA A 455 -3.84 -26.32 -6.97
C ALA A 455 -2.62 -25.50 -6.48
N TYR A 456 -2.56 -25.16 -5.19
CA TYR A 456 -1.51 -24.33 -4.60
C TYR A 456 -0.65 -25.10 -3.59
N ALA A 457 -0.69 -26.43 -3.57
CA ALA A 457 0.04 -27.27 -2.61
C ALA A 457 1.54 -26.93 -2.55
N ASP A 458 2.19 -26.68 -3.69
CA ASP A 458 3.63 -26.33 -3.74
C ASP A 458 3.93 -24.98 -3.08
N THR A 459 2.98 -24.05 -3.11
CA THR A 459 3.09 -22.73 -2.45
C THR A 459 2.66 -22.79 -0.99
N LEU A 460 1.72 -23.68 -0.65
CA LEU A 460 1.24 -23.93 0.71
C LEU A 460 2.22 -24.80 1.51
N THR A 461 3.48 -24.40 1.49
CA THR A 461 4.52 -24.85 2.42
C THR A 461 4.81 -23.72 3.40
N LEU A 462 5.44 -24.02 4.55
CA LEU A 462 5.80 -22.96 5.51
C LEU A 462 6.63 -21.85 4.85
N SER A 463 7.64 -22.21 4.04
CA SER A 463 8.47 -21.25 3.33
C SER A 463 7.66 -20.43 2.33
N GLY A 464 6.83 -21.08 1.50
CA GLY A 464 6.00 -20.38 0.53
C GLY A 464 4.97 -19.45 1.19
N VAL A 465 4.38 -19.85 2.31
CA VAL A 465 3.48 -18.98 3.11
C VAL A 465 4.23 -17.78 3.67
N ILE A 466 5.44 -17.96 4.19
CA ILE A 466 6.27 -16.84 4.66
C ILE A 466 6.61 -15.89 3.52
N ASP A 467 7.03 -16.42 2.37
CA ASP A 467 7.39 -15.63 1.20
C ASP A 467 6.20 -14.83 0.67
N VAL A 468 5.01 -15.45 0.61
CA VAL A 468 3.75 -14.76 0.23
C VAL A 468 3.43 -13.66 1.23
N LEU A 469 3.37 -13.96 2.54
CA LEU A 469 3.01 -12.98 3.55
C LEU A 469 4.01 -11.82 3.65
N TYR A 470 5.30 -12.09 3.44
CA TYR A 470 6.32 -11.06 3.32
C TYR A 470 6.11 -10.23 2.05
N GLY A 471 6.00 -10.86 0.88
CA GLY A 471 5.87 -10.20 -0.42
C GLY A 471 4.65 -9.28 -0.55
N VAL A 472 3.52 -9.65 0.06
CA VAL A 472 2.33 -8.77 0.12
C VAL A 472 2.47 -7.65 1.15
N GLY A 473 3.54 -7.63 1.95
CA GLY A 473 3.79 -6.64 3.00
C GLY A 473 3.00 -6.86 4.28
N PHE A 474 2.46 -8.07 4.49
CA PHE A 474 1.76 -8.43 5.73
C PHE A 474 2.75 -8.73 6.87
N LEU A 475 3.81 -9.48 6.56
CA LEU A 475 4.94 -9.70 7.46
C LEU A 475 6.14 -8.84 7.09
N GLY A 476 6.82 -8.34 8.10
CA GLY A 476 8.20 -7.88 8.03
C GLY A 476 9.11 -8.91 8.68
N VAL A 477 10.40 -8.86 8.34
CA VAL A 477 11.43 -9.72 8.90
C VAL A 477 12.41 -8.88 9.71
N ARG A 478 12.81 -9.37 10.89
CA ARG A 478 13.81 -8.68 11.71
C ARG A 478 15.20 -8.88 11.09
N ARG A 479 15.87 -7.78 10.76
CA ARG A 479 17.24 -7.74 10.23
C ARG A 479 18.04 -6.74 11.05
N GLY A 480 18.92 -7.23 11.92
CA GLY A 480 19.59 -6.40 12.91
C GLY A 480 18.59 -5.77 13.88
N ASN A 481 18.60 -4.43 13.98
CA ASN A 481 17.70 -3.69 14.88
C ASN A 481 16.38 -3.27 14.21
N ASP A 482 16.27 -3.45 12.89
CA ASP A 482 15.15 -2.97 12.10
C ASP A 482 14.23 -4.11 11.65
N VAL A 483 12.96 -3.80 11.50
CA VAL A 483 11.99 -4.68 10.84
C VAL A 483 11.86 -4.21 9.40
N VAL A 484 12.25 -5.07 8.47
CA VAL A 484 12.18 -4.79 7.03
C VAL A 484 10.90 -5.41 6.49
N PHE A 485 10.04 -4.61 5.88
CA PHE A 485 8.87 -5.06 5.14
C PHE A 485 9.18 -5.13 3.64
N ALA A 486 8.41 -5.90 2.88
CA ALA A 486 8.58 -5.93 1.43
C ALA A 486 8.45 -4.54 0.81
N GLY A 487 9.46 -4.20 0.03
CA GLY A 487 9.62 -2.98 -0.75
C GLY A 487 10.58 -3.25 -1.91
N ASP A 488 10.84 -2.24 -2.72
CA ASP A 488 11.48 -2.42 -4.02
C ASP A 488 12.93 -2.96 -3.98
N ASP A 489 13.66 -2.77 -2.86
CA ASP A 489 15.03 -3.27 -2.66
C ASP A 489 15.12 -4.40 -1.60
N ALA A 490 13.98 -4.96 -1.19
CA ALA A 490 13.94 -5.85 -0.06
C ALA A 490 14.34 -7.27 -0.47
N LEU A 491 15.45 -7.78 0.09
CA LEU A 491 15.87 -9.17 -0.14
C LEU A 491 14.76 -10.16 0.27
N PRO A 492 14.59 -11.27 -0.47
CA PRO A 492 13.71 -12.36 -0.08
C PRO A 492 14.02 -12.85 1.34
N VAL A 493 13.02 -13.45 1.98
CA VAL A 493 13.20 -14.03 3.31
C VAL A 493 14.21 -15.17 3.22
N GLN A 494 15.19 -15.15 4.13
CA GLN A 494 16.24 -16.16 4.19
C GLN A 494 15.84 -17.31 5.13
N PRO A 495 16.29 -18.56 4.87
CA PRO A 495 15.92 -19.70 5.73
C PRO A 495 16.32 -19.56 7.20
N HIS A 496 17.38 -18.80 7.49
CA HIS A 496 17.90 -18.58 8.84
C HIS A 496 17.17 -17.45 9.59
N GLU A 497 16.28 -16.69 8.93
CA GLU A 497 15.49 -15.65 9.58
C GLU A 497 14.33 -16.29 10.35
N THR A 498 14.27 -16.00 11.65
CA THR A 498 13.37 -16.67 12.60
C THR A 498 12.37 -15.75 13.29
N GLU A 499 12.47 -14.42 13.11
CA GLU A 499 11.59 -13.44 13.74
C GLU A 499 10.86 -12.60 12.69
N PHE A 500 9.53 -12.69 12.70
CA PHE A 500 8.63 -11.98 11.83
C PHE A 500 7.75 -11.02 12.60
N HIS A 501 7.30 -9.97 11.94
CA HIS A 501 6.47 -8.92 12.53
C HIS A 501 5.25 -8.66 11.67
N VAL A 502 4.05 -8.80 12.24
CA VAL A 502 2.83 -8.35 11.58
C VAL A 502 2.90 -6.83 11.40
N HIS A 503 2.67 -6.35 10.17
CA HIS A 503 2.73 -4.93 9.86
C HIS A 503 1.74 -4.13 10.75
N PRO A 504 2.14 -2.99 11.35
CA PRO A 504 1.28 -2.22 12.26
C PRO A 504 -0.13 -1.90 11.71
N CYS A 505 -0.20 -1.63 10.40
CA CYS A 505 -1.44 -1.47 9.62
C CYS A 505 -2.52 -2.54 9.88
N PHE A 506 -2.15 -3.81 10.12
CA PHE A 506 -3.12 -4.91 10.26
C PHE A 506 -3.38 -5.32 11.72
N ARG A 507 -2.60 -4.79 12.66
CA ARG A 507 -2.59 -5.28 14.05
C ARG A 507 -3.92 -5.09 14.76
N ALA A 508 -4.57 -3.94 14.58
CA ALA A 508 -5.84 -3.66 15.24
C ALA A 508 -6.95 -4.60 14.75
N ALA A 509 -7.05 -4.83 13.43
CA ALA A 509 -8.04 -5.75 12.84
C ALA A 509 -7.82 -7.21 13.26
N LEU A 510 -6.58 -7.60 13.54
CA LEU A 510 -6.24 -8.94 14.00
C LEU A 510 -6.32 -9.11 15.52
N GLY A 511 -6.54 -8.04 16.30
CA GLY A 511 -6.38 -8.10 17.75
C GLY A 511 -4.92 -8.30 18.20
N ALA A 512 -3.95 -8.07 17.32
CA ALA A 512 -2.52 -8.28 17.56
C ALA A 512 -1.82 -7.02 18.12
N GLY A 513 -2.38 -6.49 19.22
CA GLY A 513 -1.96 -5.20 19.80
C GLY A 513 -0.69 -5.22 20.65
N SER A 514 -0.22 -6.41 21.08
CA SER A 514 0.98 -6.60 21.91
C SER A 514 2.04 -7.43 21.19
N ALA A 515 3.29 -7.33 21.62
CA ALA A 515 4.41 -8.02 20.97
C ALA A 515 4.23 -9.55 20.96
N PHE A 516 3.72 -10.11 22.05
CA PHE A 516 3.40 -11.53 22.20
C PHE A 516 1.98 -11.67 22.78
N ASP A 517 1.43 -12.89 22.74
CA ASP A 517 0.13 -13.20 23.34
C ASP A 517 0.24 -13.02 24.86
N LEU A 518 -0.42 -11.99 25.37
CA LEU A 518 -0.34 -11.55 26.75
C LEU A 518 -1.71 -11.26 27.28
N ARG A 519 -2.06 -11.92 28.39
CA ARG A 519 -3.05 -11.32 29.29
C ARG A 519 -2.43 -10.07 29.89
N ARG A 520 -3.09 -8.93 29.73
CA ARG A 520 -2.73 -7.69 30.41
C ARG A 520 -3.03 -7.86 31.90
N PHE A 521 -2.19 -7.30 32.76
CA PHE A 521 -2.57 -7.17 34.16
C PHE A 521 -3.75 -6.20 34.27
N GLU A 522 -4.86 -6.65 34.84
CA GLU A 522 -6.00 -5.80 35.18
C GLU A 522 -5.79 -5.26 36.60
N PRO A 523 -5.71 -3.92 36.78
CA PRO A 523 -5.60 -3.31 38.10
C PRO A 523 -6.77 -3.76 38.97
N GLN A 524 -6.49 -4.22 40.19
CA GLN A 524 -7.55 -4.67 41.10
C GLN A 524 -8.15 -3.50 41.90
N LEU A 525 -7.50 -2.34 41.86
CA LEU A 525 -7.93 -1.12 42.53
C LEU A 525 -8.58 -0.16 41.53
N VAL A 526 -9.87 0.10 41.70
CA VAL A 526 -10.60 1.11 40.94
C VAL A 526 -10.13 2.51 41.36
N ASP A 527 -9.91 3.39 40.38
CA ASP A 527 -9.52 4.78 40.57
C ASP A 527 -10.50 5.49 41.53
N PRO A 528 -10.09 5.98 42.71
CA PRO A 528 -10.99 6.68 43.62
C PRO A 528 -11.21 8.12 43.10
N ARG A 529 -11.94 8.26 42.00
CA ARG A 529 -12.50 9.56 41.62
C ARG A 529 -13.73 9.83 42.51
N VAL A 530 -13.51 10.72 43.47
CA VAL A 530 -14.50 11.43 44.30
C VAL A 530 -15.14 10.62 45.43
N SER A 531 -14.41 10.51 46.54
CA SER A 531 -15.01 10.69 47.86
C SER A 531 -14.10 11.58 48.68
N SER A 532 -14.40 12.89 48.73
CA SER A 532 -13.76 13.80 49.67
C SER A 532 -14.31 13.52 51.07
N GLY A 533 -13.80 12.47 51.70
CA GLY A 533 -13.93 12.24 53.14
C GLY A 533 -12.62 12.62 53.81
N ASN A 534 -12.65 13.63 54.68
CA ASN A 534 -11.49 14.14 55.43
C ASN A 534 -10.65 13.00 56.04
N TYR A 535 -9.47 12.76 55.47
CA TYR A 535 -8.41 11.99 56.12
C TYR A 535 -7.68 12.91 57.10
N SER A 536 -7.88 12.68 58.40
CA SER A 536 -7.00 13.21 59.45
C SER A 536 -5.84 12.23 59.66
N PRO A 537 -4.57 12.67 59.60
CA PRO A 537 -3.43 11.82 59.93
C PRO A 537 -3.34 11.67 61.45
N GLY A 538 -3.96 10.62 61.98
CA GLY A 538 -3.75 10.18 63.35
C GLY A 538 -2.38 9.55 63.48
N ALA A 539 -1.40 10.34 63.92
CA ALA A 539 -0.10 9.86 64.34
C ALA A 539 -0.24 8.88 65.52
N ALA A 540 0.14 7.62 65.31
CA ALA A 540 0.50 6.72 66.38
C ALA A 540 1.72 5.91 65.92
N GLY A 541 2.87 6.22 66.53
CA GLY A 541 4.10 5.48 66.32
C GLY A 541 3.97 4.04 66.79
N SER A 542 4.22 3.11 65.86
CA SER A 542 4.65 1.74 66.13
C SER A 542 5.31 1.22 64.86
N SER A 543 6.63 1.20 64.85
CA SER A 543 7.50 0.81 63.74
C SER A 543 7.56 -0.71 63.56
N SER A 544 6.41 -1.36 63.39
CA SER A 544 6.35 -2.74 62.96
C SER A 544 5.48 -2.83 61.71
N LEU A 545 6.11 -3.01 60.55
CA LEU A 545 5.41 -3.40 59.33
C LEU A 545 4.48 -4.56 59.68
N ASN A 546 3.17 -4.36 59.47
CA ASN A 546 2.19 -5.41 59.70
C ASN A 546 2.42 -6.53 58.66
N ARG A 547 1.77 -7.69 58.83
CA ARG A 547 1.97 -8.84 57.92
C ARG A 547 1.71 -8.44 56.48
N ASP A 548 0.65 -7.67 56.25
CA ASP A 548 0.18 -7.24 54.94
C ASP A 548 1.22 -6.35 54.24
N ASP A 549 1.79 -5.37 54.96
CA ASP A 549 2.87 -4.52 54.47
C ASP A 549 4.10 -5.35 54.06
N ARG A 550 4.43 -6.41 54.82
CA ARG A 550 5.55 -7.30 54.49
C ARG A 550 5.27 -8.12 53.23
N LEU A 551 4.02 -8.56 53.02
CA LEU A 551 3.60 -9.29 51.83
C LEU A 551 3.63 -8.39 50.58
N LEU A 552 3.12 -7.16 50.69
CA LEU A 552 3.17 -6.16 49.60
C LEU A 552 4.61 -5.74 49.26
N MET A 553 5.48 -5.58 50.27
CA MET A 553 6.92 -5.38 50.05
C MET A 553 7.61 -6.59 49.41
N GLN A 554 7.14 -7.81 49.67
CA GLN A 554 7.65 -9.00 49.00
C GLN A 554 7.24 -9.03 47.53
N LEU A 555 5.98 -8.72 47.22
CA LEU A 555 5.51 -8.56 45.83
C LEU A 555 6.32 -7.51 45.07
N THR A 556 6.52 -6.34 45.68
CA THR A 556 7.36 -5.27 45.10
C THR A 556 8.78 -5.77 44.79
N ARG A 557 9.39 -6.55 45.70
CA ARG A 557 10.72 -7.15 45.47
C ARG A 557 10.69 -8.21 44.38
N SER A 558 9.65 -9.02 44.29
CA SER A 558 9.47 -10.01 43.23
C SER A 558 9.37 -9.33 41.84
N CYS A 559 8.64 -8.22 41.71
CA CYS A 559 8.60 -7.44 40.47
C CYS A 559 9.98 -6.91 40.07
N HIS A 560 10.70 -6.24 40.97
CA HIS A 560 12.06 -5.75 40.69
C HIS A 560 13.05 -6.87 40.37
N SER A 561 12.92 -8.00 41.04
CA SER A 561 13.69 -9.23 40.80
C SER A 561 13.51 -9.75 39.37
N ILE A 562 12.27 -9.71 38.86
CA ILE A 562 11.96 -10.07 37.49
C ILE A 562 12.48 -9.01 36.50
N LEU A 563 12.22 -7.72 36.76
CA LEU A 563 12.71 -6.63 35.90
C LEU A 563 14.23 -6.65 35.74
N SER A 564 14.97 -6.91 36.82
CA SER A 564 16.43 -7.07 36.75
C SER A 564 16.86 -8.27 35.89
N GLN A 565 16.09 -9.36 35.91
CA GLN A 565 16.35 -10.51 35.03
C GLN A 565 16.05 -10.19 33.56
N VAL A 566 14.99 -9.40 33.31
CA VAL A 566 14.61 -8.92 31.97
C VAL A 566 15.70 -8.01 31.38
N GLU A 567 16.26 -7.10 32.18
CA GLU A 567 17.37 -6.22 31.76
C GLU A 567 18.63 -7.02 31.40
N ARG A 568 18.91 -8.11 32.12
CA ARG A 568 20.07 -8.98 31.89
C ARG A 568 19.89 -9.92 30.69
N ALA A 569 18.67 -10.13 30.22
CA ALA A 569 18.38 -11.02 29.10
C ALA A 569 18.64 -10.30 27.77
N VAL A 570 19.91 -10.23 27.38
CA VAL A 570 20.39 -9.52 26.17
C VAL A 570 19.78 -10.10 24.89
N ALA A 571 19.48 -11.39 24.87
CA ALA A 571 18.87 -12.07 23.73
C ALA A 571 17.36 -11.77 23.54
N LEU A 572 16.70 -11.18 24.55
CA LEU A 572 15.31 -10.73 24.39
C LEU A 572 15.24 -9.62 23.36
N THR A 573 14.27 -9.73 22.46
CA THR A 573 13.94 -8.64 21.54
C THR A 573 13.47 -7.41 22.33
N ARG A 574 13.76 -6.22 21.81
CA ARG A 574 13.40 -4.96 22.46
C ARG A 574 11.88 -4.88 22.72
N ASP A 575 11.07 -5.24 21.74
CA ASP A 575 9.61 -5.21 21.87
C ASP A 575 9.11 -6.14 23.00
N VAL A 576 9.66 -7.35 23.11
CA VAL A 576 9.31 -8.30 24.17
C VAL A 576 9.78 -7.78 25.53
N ARG A 577 10.99 -7.22 25.61
CA ARG A 577 11.53 -6.61 26.82
C ARG A 577 10.66 -5.46 27.32
N ASP A 578 10.33 -4.54 26.42
CA ASP A 578 9.56 -3.33 26.73
C ASP A 578 8.15 -3.70 27.18
N GLU A 579 7.53 -4.71 26.55
CA GLU A 579 6.20 -5.21 26.92
C GLU A 579 6.21 -5.95 28.28
N ILE A 580 7.18 -6.83 28.55
CA ILE A 580 7.30 -7.46 29.88
C ILE A 580 7.49 -6.38 30.95
N THR A 581 8.37 -5.42 30.69
CA THR A 581 8.64 -4.29 31.59
C THR A 581 7.37 -3.49 31.88
N LEU A 582 6.59 -3.19 30.84
CA LEU A 582 5.31 -2.51 30.95
C LEU A 582 4.32 -3.28 31.85
N GLN A 583 4.19 -4.59 31.69
CA GLN A 583 3.26 -5.38 32.52
C GLN A 583 3.68 -5.41 34.00
N PHE A 584 4.96 -5.54 34.31
CA PHE A 584 5.42 -5.51 35.71
C PHE A 584 5.36 -4.11 36.32
N ASN A 585 5.58 -3.05 35.54
CA ASN A 585 5.37 -1.68 35.99
C ASN A 585 3.89 -1.42 36.33
N ARG A 586 2.94 -1.98 35.57
CA ARG A 586 1.50 -1.90 35.94
C ARG A 586 1.20 -2.53 37.29
N VAL A 587 1.84 -3.66 37.61
CA VAL A 587 1.70 -4.31 38.93
C VAL A 587 2.32 -3.43 40.02
N LEU A 588 3.50 -2.85 39.77
CA LEU A 588 4.14 -1.92 40.72
C LEU A 588 3.28 -0.67 40.96
N ASP A 589 2.72 -0.10 39.91
CA ASP A 589 1.82 1.05 39.99
C ASP A 589 0.56 0.71 40.79
N ASP A 590 -0.03 -0.46 40.57
CA ASP A 590 -1.21 -0.92 41.32
C ASP A 590 -0.89 -1.12 42.81
N VAL A 591 0.22 -1.79 43.15
CA VAL A 591 0.67 -1.98 44.54
C VAL A 591 0.98 -0.64 45.22
N SER A 592 1.56 0.32 44.50
CA SER A 592 1.91 1.63 45.05
C SER A 592 0.70 2.46 45.52
N ARG A 593 -0.50 2.10 45.07
CA ARG A 593 -1.78 2.72 45.48
C ARG A 593 -2.24 2.27 46.86
N ILE A 594 -1.58 1.31 47.50
CA ILE A 594 -1.90 0.83 48.86
C ILE A 594 -0.86 1.41 49.83
N PRO A 595 -1.19 2.48 50.60
CA PRO A 595 -0.28 3.02 51.60
C PRO A 595 0.05 1.99 52.69
N PRO A 596 1.25 2.07 53.30
CA PRO A 596 1.60 1.22 54.44
C PRO A 596 0.56 1.33 55.56
N GLY A 597 0.10 0.19 56.06
CA GLY A 597 -0.93 0.09 57.10
C GLY A 597 -2.36 0.37 56.62
N ALA A 598 -2.60 0.70 55.35
CA ALA A 598 -3.91 1.10 54.84
C ALA A 598 -4.67 -0.01 54.08
N ALA A 599 -4.09 -1.19 53.90
CA ALA A 599 -4.70 -2.29 53.13
C ALA A 599 -6.12 -2.64 53.62
N ALA A 600 -6.29 -2.83 54.93
CA ALA A 600 -7.59 -3.12 55.53
C ALA A 600 -8.59 -1.97 55.35
N SER A 601 -8.15 -0.71 55.48
CA SER A 601 -9.00 0.47 55.28
C SER A 601 -9.37 0.73 53.81
N ALA A 602 -8.57 0.22 52.88
CA ALA A 602 -8.83 0.26 51.44
C ALA A 602 -9.71 -0.92 50.96
N GLY A 603 -10.11 -1.82 51.88
CA GLY A 603 -10.92 -3.00 51.54
C GLY A 603 -10.17 -4.07 50.75
N VAL A 604 -8.83 -4.08 50.83
CA VAL A 604 -7.99 -5.01 50.08
C VAL A 604 -7.68 -6.24 50.93
N ASP A 605 -8.11 -7.42 50.47
CA ASP A 605 -7.60 -8.69 50.98
C ASP A 605 -6.22 -8.95 50.36
N VAL A 606 -5.17 -8.76 51.17
CA VAL A 606 -3.78 -8.86 50.68
C VAL A 606 -3.40 -10.31 50.31
N ASP A 607 -3.97 -11.31 50.96
CA ASP A 607 -3.71 -12.71 50.61
C ASP A 607 -4.35 -13.05 49.24
N ASP A 608 -5.59 -12.63 49.01
CA ASP A 608 -6.27 -12.80 47.71
C ASP A 608 -5.60 -12.00 46.59
N TYR A 609 -5.19 -10.76 46.88
CA TYR A 609 -4.44 -9.90 45.95
C TYR A 609 -3.13 -10.57 45.50
N LEU A 610 -2.36 -11.13 46.45
CA LEU A 610 -1.12 -11.85 46.16
C LEU A 610 -1.37 -13.12 45.36
N LEU A 611 -2.41 -13.90 45.70
CA LEU A 611 -2.77 -15.13 44.98
C LEU A 611 -3.18 -14.84 43.54
N THR A 612 -3.99 -13.81 43.31
CA THR A 612 -4.42 -13.39 41.98
C THR A 612 -3.23 -12.87 41.16
N THR A 613 -2.35 -12.08 41.77
CA THR A 613 -1.11 -11.61 41.11
C THR A 613 -0.15 -12.77 40.79
N ALA A 614 -0.03 -13.75 41.67
CA ALA A 614 0.79 -14.94 41.42
C ALA A 614 0.20 -15.86 40.34
N HIS A 615 -1.14 -15.93 40.26
CA HIS A 615 -1.82 -16.62 39.16
C HIS A 615 -1.54 -15.92 37.84
N TYR A 616 -1.62 -14.58 37.82
CA TYR A 616 -1.23 -13.76 36.68
C TYR A 616 0.21 -14.03 36.23
N PHE A 617 1.20 -14.04 37.16
CA PHE A 617 2.59 -14.36 36.83
C PHE A 617 2.75 -15.77 36.24
N THR A 618 2.01 -16.75 36.76
CA THR A 618 2.05 -18.13 36.24
C THR A 618 1.53 -18.19 34.80
N GLY A 619 0.41 -17.49 34.53
CA GLY A 619 -0.14 -17.35 33.19
C GLY A 619 0.84 -16.66 32.23
N LEU A 620 1.46 -15.56 32.66
CA LEU A 620 2.47 -14.81 31.92
C LEU A 620 3.69 -15.68 31.55
N SER A 621 4.22 -16.46 32.50
CA SER A 621 5.34 -17.39 32.25
C SER A 621 4.96 -18.45 31.21
N THR A 622 3.76 -19.02 31.32
CA THR A 622 3.27 -20.03 30.39
C THR A 622 3.08 -19.45 28.98
N GLN A 623 2.54 -18.24 28.88
CA GLN A 623 2.36 -17.52 27.61
C GLN A 623 3.70 -17.18 26.95
N LEU A 624 4.69 -16.74 27.73
CA LEU A 624 6.05 -16.48 27.23
C LEU A 624 6.68 -17.73 26.60
N LEU A 625 6.52 -18.89 27.25
CA LEU A 625 7.02 -20.17 26.73
C LEU A 625 6.20 -20.67 25.53
N ALA A 626 4.87 -20.48 25.57
CA ALA A 626 3.97 -20.88 24.49
C ALA A 626 4.12 -20.01 23.23
N GLY A 627 4.59 -18.76 23.35
CA GLY A 627 4.82 -17.82 22.27
C GLY A 627 5.82 -18.28 21.19
N GLY A 628 6.52 -19.41 21.41
CA GLY A 628 7.47 -19.97 20.44
C GLY A 628 8.78 -19.19 20.36
N LEU A 629 9.06 -18.34 21.34
CA LEU A 629 10.36 -17.75 21.59
C LEU A 629 11.25 -18.90 22.10
N ASP A 630 12.16 -19.39 21.25
CA ASP A 630 13.00 -20.57 21.51
C ASP A 630 14.02 -20.33 22.65
N GLU A 631 14.83 -21.33 23.02
CA GLU A 631 15.89 -21.15 24.03
C GLU A 631 16.89 -20.05 23.64
N THR A 632 17.04 -19.75 22.35
CA THR A 632 17.96 -18.74 21.84
C THR A 632 17.46 -17.31 22.02
N SER A 633 16.14 -17.13 22.18
CA SER A 633 15.50 -15.83 22.46
C SER A 633 15.80 -15.27 23.85
N GLY A 634 16.41 -16.05 24.75
CA GLY A 634 16.64 -15.65 26.14
C GLY A 634 15.37 -15.51 27.00
N VAL A 635 14.20 -15.88 26.48
CA VAL A 635 12.93 -15.88 27.21
C VAL A 635 12.89 -16.93 28.32
N GLY A 636 13.49 -18.10 28.10
CA GLY A 636 13.46 -19.22 29.06
C GLY A 636 13.87 -18.81 30.48
N PRO A 637 15.06 -18.20 30.68
CA PRO A 637 15.49 -17.70 31.98
C PRO A 637 14.52 -16.69 32.61
N VAL A 638 13.91 -15.82 31.81
CA VAL A 638 12.92 -14.83 32.28
C VAL A 638 11.62 -15.50 32.71
N ALA A 639 11.08 -16.39 31.87
CA ALA A 639 9.87 -17.15 32.17
C ALA A 639 10.04 -18.02 33.42
N HIS A 640 11.21 -18.65 33.59
CA HIS A 640 11.52 -19.42 34.79
C HIS A 640 11.57 -18.53 36.04
N ARG A 641 12.21 -17.36 35.95
CA ARG A 641 12.24 -16.39 37.06
C ARG A 641 10.84 -15.91 37.46
N ILE A 642 9.99 -15.62 36.48
CA ILE A 642 8.58 -15.25 36.72
C ILE A 642 7.86 -16.37 37.47
N GLU A 643 8.06 -17.62 37.06
CA GLU A 643 7.44 -18.78 37.69
C GLU A 643 7.94 -19.02 39.12
N GLU A 644 9.24 -18.85 39.36
CA GLU A 644 9.84 -18.94 40.70
C GLU A 644 9.25 -17.93 41.67
N GLU A 645 9.14 -16.66 41.24
CA GLU A 645 8.54 -15.60 42.06
C GLU A 645 7.03 -15.84 42.25
N ALA A 646 6.31 -16.34 41.24
CA ALA A 646 4.90 -16.74 41.39
C ALA A 646 4.71 -17.86 42.43
N ARG A 647 5.60 -18.87 42.43
CA ARG A 647 5.58 -19.95 43.44
C ARG A 647 5.93 -19.40 44.83
N ARG A 648 6.84 -18.43 44.92
CA ARG A 648 7.21 -17.77 46.18
C ARG A 648 6.03 -17.00 46.78
N LEU A 649 5.34 -16.19 45.99
CA LEU A 649 4.18 -15.41 46.43
C LEU A 649 3.04 -16.32 46.92
N ARG A 650 2.73 -17.41 46.18
CA ARG A 650 1.73 -18.41 46.61
C ARG A 650 2.04 -19.03 47.96
N ARG A 651 3.30 -19.39 48.22
CA ARG A 651 3.72 -19.96 49.52
C ARG A 651 3.58 -18.96 50.67
N GLN A 652 3.78 -17.67 50.40
CA GLN A 652 3.72 -16.62 51.41
C GLN A 652 2.27 -16.26 51.76
N ALA A 653 1.38 -16.23 50.78
CA ALA A 653 -0.06 -16.05 50.99
C ALA A 653 -0.71 -17.29 51.65
N GLY A 654 -0.38 -18.50 51.17
CA GLY A 654 -0.98 -19.76 51.62
C GLY A 654 -0.50 -20.30 52.97
N GLY A 655 0.39 -19.60 53.67
CA GLY A 655 0.94 -20.02 54.97
C GLY A 655 -0.06 -20.04 56.14
N SER A 656 -1.36 -19.80 55.94
CA SER A 656 -2.35 -19.67 57.01
C SER A 656 -3.10 -20.96 57.40
N TYR A 657 -2.92 -22.09 56.69
CA TYR A 657 -3.70 -23.33 56.96
C TYR A 657 -2.93 -24.50 57.60
N GLY A 658 -1.71 -24.29 58.12
CA GLY A 658 -0.87 -25.41 58.58
C GLY A 658 -0.03 -25.12 59.82
N SER A 659 -0.64 -24.73 60.95
CA SER A 659 0.00 -24.83 62.26
C SER A 659 -1.01 -24.72 63.42
N SER A 660 -1.86 -25.73 63.57
CA SER A 660 -2.56 -25.99 64.83
C SER A 660 -2.89 -27.49 64.91
N GLY A 661 -2.17 -28.21 65.77
CA GLY A 661 -2.31 -29.67 65.95
C GLY A 661 -1.33 -30.21 66.99
N ASP A 662 -1.53 -29.76 68.23
CA ASP A 662 -1.31 -30.43 69.51
C ASP A 662 0.04 -31.08 69.86
N SER A 663 0.72 -30.42 70.79
CA SER A 663 1.62 -31.02 71.77
C SER A 663 0.99 -30.90 73.17
N ALA A 664 0.37 -31.99 73.65
CA ALA A 664 0.08 -32.35 75.05
C ALA A 664 -0.67 -33.70 75.04
N GLY A 665 -0.36 -34.75 75.79
CA GLY A 665 0.68 -35.06 76.76
C GLY A 665 0.48 -36.52 77.24
N ALA A 666 1.47 -37.00 78.02
CA ALA A 666 1.56 -38.30 78.72
C ALA A 666 1.77 -39.57 77.86
#